data_AF-A0A6P9DYF4-F1
#
_entry.id   AF-A0A6P9DYF4-F1
#
_cell.length_a   1.000
_cell.length_b   1.000
_cell.length_c   1.000
_cell.angle_alpha   90.00
_cell.angle_beta   90.00
_cell.angle_gamma   90.00
#
_symmetry.space_group_name_H-M   'P 1'
#
loop_
_entity.id
_entity.type
_entity.pdbx_description
1 polymer ?
#
loop_
_entity_poly.entity_id
_entity_poly.type
_entity_poly.pdbx_seq_one_letter_code
_entity_poly.pdbx_strand_id
1 'polypeptide(L)'
;MALASLLNTKCSIKAYTFPLCVSLIPNISSSLFSSLCRGHPFSSPPGAPPVPKKVPFTVTAHGRTWQDPYHWMSDTNDHDLSEYLSRENSYAESFMADTHHLQRKLFCEMTSRMPTTISTPPERWGPWLYYQYIPEGKEYPVLCRKLDTERSGWVNTFLHYARRGFESEECLLDWNQIAEQYGYVHVGTCRISPDHNFLAYTLDITGHERFMLQIKDLRSGCTISKLAVDGVVSLAWAQDGNTLFYTVSDDNQRPYRVLCRKLGFHDMEDVPVFTESDSSYCVDITSTKDGKFITVNSNSRTSSEIYLIDAANPLDGLCRIRERVHGVQYFVEHHYGLFYVLTNAPLTENKDFSDGNYYLATSRVEDIQLANWQNVIVPGEDISIQDMDIFHGHLVLSINKKGSPTFCSIKLPINVGYKEQVEIENLNPWYFPLPANPCSVIPGSNHDFMSSVYRVVVSSLVMPDMIVDYDMSRHLYSIVQQDEVRNVSGNLPAYNLDTVFSQKDEENIQNFESQRWKDFSSIYHCERKEVVSRDGVRIPLTILCSQKSWQKGLSPGVLHGYGAYGETLEKSWCADHMSLLDRGWVLAFADVRGGGGGDSSWHKSGSGLHKKNSVYDFGSCAKYLVDEGYVHRDRLGAIGYSAGCLVVGATINMYPTLFCAAILKVPFLDICNTLLDPNLPLTLLDYEEFGNPWIQSQFESILRWEFGKLQNGWLKYEKVHVLNVLVQSF
;
A
#
# COMPACT_ATOMS: atom_id res chain seq x y z
N MET A 1 12.64 24.14 16.17
CA MET A 1 12.62 24.48 17.61
C MET A 1 11.84 25.79 17.88
N ALA A 2 10.57 25.87 17.46
CA ALA A 2 9.66 27.00 17.78
C ALA A 2 8.19 26.60 17.52
N LEU A 3 7.68 25.59 18.23
CA LEU A 3 6.23 25.30 18.31
C LEU A 3 5.82 24.61 19.63
N ALA A 4 6.67 24.71 20.65
CA ALA A 4 6.45 24.10 21.97
C ALA A 4 5.83 25.06 23.03
N SER A 5 5.30 26.23 22.65
CA SER A 5 4.90 27.27 23.62
C SER A 5 3.39 27.52 23.79
N LEU A 6 2.49 26.69 23.23
CA LEU A 6 1.04 26.90 23.37
C LEU A 6 0.30 25.86 24.24
N LEU A 7 1.00 24.88 24.82
CA LEU A 7 0.44 23.91 25.75
C LEU A 7 0.91 24.17 27.19
N ASN A 8 0.54 25.32 27.76
CA ASN A 8 0.64 25.48 29.22
C ASN A 8 -0.29 26.57 29.76
N THR A 9 -1.57 26.27 29.85
CA THR A 9 -2.45 26.92 30.82
C THR A 9 -3.32 25.88 31.51
N LYS A 10 -2.89 25.50 32.73
CA LYS A 10 -3.69 24.82 33.73
C LYS A 10 -4.98 25.60 33.96
N CYS A 11 -6.13 24.96 33.81
CA CYS A 11 -7.37 25.43 34.42
C CYS A 11 -8.05 24.27 35.15
N SER A 12 -7.89 24.28 36.47
CA SER A 12 -8.69 23.52 37.43
C SER A 12 -10.09 24.12 37.45
N ILE A 13 -11.15 23.32 37.32
CA ILE A 13 -12.46 23.58 37.95
C ILE A 13 -13.17 22.26 38.25
N LYS A 14 -13.77 22.26 39.44
CA LYS A 14 -14.45 21.20 40.19
C LYS A 14 -15.75 20.73 39.55
N ALA A 15 -16.10 19.49 39.92
CA ALA A 15 -17.39 18.85 39.70
C ALA A 15 -18.60 19.70 40.12
N TYR A 16 -19.65 19.66 39.31
CA TYR A 16 -21.03 19.93 39.71
C TYR A 16 -21.97 18.88 39.10
N THR A 17 -22.77 18.28 39.98
CA THR A 17 -23.80 17.27 39.73
C THR A 17 -25.20 17.89 39.55
N PHE A 18 -25.89 17.46 38.48
CA PHE A 18 -27.37 17.34 38.26
C PHE A 18 -28.27 18.60 38.38
N PRO A 19 -29.53 18.64 37.84
CA PRO A 19 -30.36 17.54 37.32
C PRO A 19 -31.09 17.77 35.96
N LEU A 20 -31.74 16.69 35.51
CA LEU A 20 -32.77 16.62 34.46
C LEU A 20 -33.84 17.73 34.61
N CYS A 21 -34.24 18.32 33.48
CA CYS A 21 -35.57 18.92 33.36
C CYS A 21 -36.19 18.55 32.01
N VAL A 22 -37.34 17.87 32.10
CA VAL A 22 -38.25 17.54 31.00
C VAL A 22 -39.05 18.80 30.64
N SER A 23 -39.12 19.15 29.35
CA SER A 23 -40.21 19.97 28.81
C SER A 23 -40.36 19.82 27.29
N LEU A 24 -41.37 19.03 26.93
CA LEU A 24 -42.44 19.29 25.95
C LEU A 24 -42.14 20.15 24.69
N ILE A 25 -42.33 19.46 23.56
CA ILE A 25 -42.47 19.93 22.18
C ILE A 25 -43.54 21.02 22.04
N PRO A 26 -43.35 21.99 21.12
CA PRO A 26 -44.42 22.30 20.18
C PRO A 26 -43.97 22.16 18.73
N ASN A 27 -44.83 21.48 17.96
CA ASN A 27 -44.81 21.40 16.51
C ASN A 27 -44.83 22.80 15.88
N ILE A 28 -43.89 23.08 14.99
CA ILE A 28 -44.10 24.02 13.89
C ILE A 28 -43.67 23.33 12.59
N SER A 29 -44.66 23.14 11.73
CA SER A 29 -44.57 22.57 10.40
C SER A 29 -43.94 23.53 9.40
N SER A 30 -43.03 22.98 8.60
CA SER A 30 -42.85 23.18 7.16
C SER A 30 -42.71 24.59 6.57
N SER A 31 -41.66 24.66 5.73
CA SER A 31 -41.49 25.48 4.52
C SER A 31 -40.80 26.84 4.69
N LEU A 32 -39.85 27.06 3.77
CA LEU A 32 -39.06 28.27 3.50
C LEU A 32 -37.72 28.39 4.23
N PHE A 33 -36.70 27.66 3.77
CA PHE A 33 -35.36 28.23 3.60
C PHE A 33 -34.82 27.85 2.22
N SER A 34 -35.29 28.60 1.22
CA SER A 34 -34.65 28.73 -0.07
C SER A 34 -33.31 29.45 0.08
N SER A 35 -32.27 28.90 -0.55
CA SER A 35 -31.18 29.60 -1.21
C SER A 35 -30.73 30.94 -0.60
N LEU A 36 -29.75 30.92 0.30
CA LEU A 36 -28.83 32.04 0.52
C LEU A 36 -27.48 31.48 0.95
N CYS A 37 -26.84 30.71 0.05
CA CYS A 37 -25.38 30.66 0.03
C CYS A 37 -24.90 32.05 -0.43
N ARG A 38 -24.90 33.03 0.47
CA ARG A 38 -24.07 34.22 0.27
C ARG A 38 -22.63 33.72 0.23
N GLY A 39 -22.02 33.78 -0.94
CA GLY A 39 -20.59 33.62 -1.07
C GLY A 39 -19.95 34.66 -0.18
N HIS A 40 -19.38 34.23 0.94
CA HIS A 40 -18.25 34.96 1.48
C HIS A 40 -17.16 34.80 0.43
N PRO A 41 -16.73 35.87 -0.25
CA PRO A 41 -15.53 35.78 -1.07
C PRO A 41 -14.43 35.30 -0.14
N PHE A 42 -13.74 34.23 -0.54
CA PHE A 42 -12.50 33.81 0.12
C PHE A 42 -11.66 35.06 0.37
N SER A 43 -11.23 35.26 1.61
CA SER A 43 -10.41 36.43 1.92
C SER A 43 -9.16 36.35 1.07
N SER A 44 -8.92 37.36 0.21
CA SER A 44 -7.68 37.44 -0.53
C SER A 44 -6.52 37.40 0.48
N PRO A 45 -5.48 36.58 0.24
CA PRO A 45 -4.38 36.44 1.19
C PRO A 45 -3.78 37.82 1.51
N PRO A 46 -3.33 38.04 2.75
CA PRO A 46 -2.84 39.35 3.19
C PRO A 46 -1.55 39.81 2.47
N GLY A 47 -0.91 38.96 1.65
CA GLY A 47 0.29 39.29 0.88
C GLY A 47 0.44 38.47 -0.41
N ALA A 48 1.40 38.87 -1.25
CA ALA A 48 1.79 38.10 -2.43
C ALA A 48 2.51 36.80 -2.02
N PRO A 49 2.43 35.72 -2.84
CA PRO A 49 3.16 34.49 -2.56
C PRO A 49 4.68 34.74 -2.52
N PRO A 50 5.44 34.00 -1.68
CA PRO A 50 6.89 34.07 -1.64
C PRO A 50 7.48 33.84 -3.04
N VAL A 51 8.42 34.69 -3.44
CA VAL A 51 9.12 34.54 -4.72
C VAL A 51 10.52 33.99 -4.45
N PRO A 52 10.87 32.81 -4.97
CA PRO A 52 12.21 32.26 -4.78
C PRO A 52 13.25 33.04 -5.59
N LYS A 53 14.51 33.04 -5.11
CA LYS A 53 15.65 33.56 -5.88
C LYS A 53 15.81 32.75 -7.17
N LYS A 54 16.25 33.42 -8.23
CA LYS A 54 16.60 32.79 -9.51
C LYS A 54 18.12 32.82 -9.65
N VAL A 55 18.73 31.64 -9.73
CA VAL A 55 20.18 31.49 -9.91
C VAL A 55 20.40 30.92 -11.31
N PRO A 56 21.09 31.61 -12.23
CA PRO A 56 21.31 31.09 -13.57
C PRO A 56 21.97 29.71 -13.54
N PHE A 57 21.29 28.73 -14.10
CA PHE A 57 21.79 27.37 -14.26
C PHE A 57 21.19 26.78 -15.53
N THR A 58 22.04 26.10 -16.31
CA THR A 58 21.69 25.56 -17.61
C THR A 58 21.85 24.06 -17.61
N VAL A 59 20.83 23.37 -18.09
CA VAL A 59 20.87 21.93 -18.35
C VAL A 59 20.97 21.71 -19.85
N THR A 60 21.82 20.79 -20.27
CA THR A 60 22.02 20.43 -21.68
C THR A 60 21.93 18.93 -21.86
N ALA A 61 21.05 18.48 -22.75
CA ALA A 61 20.92 17.09 -23.16
C ALA A 61 20.52 17.01 -24.64
N HIS A 62 21.10 16.07 -25.40
CA HIS A 62 20.80 15.85 -26.83
C HIS A 62 20.86 17.12 -27.70
N GLY A 63 21.81 18.03 -27.42
CA GLY A 63 21.94 19.30 -28.14
C GLY A 63 20.85 20.34 -27.85
N ARG A 64 19.92 20.06 -26.93
CA ARG A 64 18.97 21.04 -26.38
C ARG A 64 19.49 21.60 -25.07
N THR A 65 19.33 22.90 -24.88
CA THR A 65 19.70 23.59 -23.64
C THR A 65 18.51 24.38 -23.13
N TRP A 66 18.22 24.26 -21.83
CA TRP A 66 17.18 25.03 -21.14
C TRP A 66 17.71 25.61 -19.83
N GLN A 67 16.97 26.58 -19.28
CA GLN A 67 17.30 27.23 -18.02
C GLN A 67 16.52 26.56 -16.89
N ASP A 68 17.23 26.16 -15.84
CA ASP A 68 16.63 25.78 -14.56
C ASP A 68 17.10 26.74 -13.46
N PRO A 69 16.50 27.94 -13.36
CA PRO A 69 16.91 28.95 -12.39
C PRO A 69 16.66 28.54 -10.92
N TYR A 70 16.02 27.41 -10.66
CA TYR A 70 15.70 26.91 -9.33
C TYR A 70 16.49 25.67 -8.94
N HIS A 71 17.44 25.24 -9.77
CA HIS A 71 18.34 24.10 -9.50
C HIS A 71 18.99 24.15 -8.10
N TRP A 72 19.26 25.35 -7.59
CA TRP A 72 19.81 25.56 -6.24
C TRP A 72 18.97 24.92 -5.11
N MET A 73 17.67 24.70 -5.33
CA MET A 73 16.77 24.05 -4.37
C MET A 73 17.02 22.53 -4.23
N SER A 74 17.85 21.95 -5.09
CA SER A 74 18.27 20.54 -4.96
C SER A 74 19.21 20.30 -3.77
N ASP A 75 19.91 21.34 -3.30
CA ASP A 75 20.72 21.27 -2.08
C ASP A 75 19.83 21.45 -0.85
N THR A 76 19.49 20.32 -0.23
CA THR A 76 18.66 20.28 0.99
C THR A 76 19.32 20.91 2.22
N ASN A 77 20.64 21.19 2.16
CA ASN A 77 21.38 21.87 3.22
C ASN A 77 21.51 23.38 3.00
N ASP A 78 21.04 23.93 1.86
CA ASP A 78 21.08 25.37 1.61
C ASP A 78 20.17 26.11 2.60
N HIS A 79 20.74 27.09 3.31
CA HIS A 79 20.01 27.93 4.26
C HIS A 79 18.87 28.71 3.59
N ASP A 80 19.08 29.18 2.35
CA ASP A 80 18.08 29.94 1.60
C ASP A 80 16.86 29.07 1.26
N LEU A 81 17.05 27.75 1.14
CA LEU A 81 15.96 26.80 0.90
C LEU A 81 15.11 26.66 2.16
N SER A 82 15.74 26.46 3.32
CA SER A 82 15.05 26.39 4.61
C SER A 82 14.25 27.67 4.89
N GLU A 83 14.83 28.85 4.64
CA GLU A 83 14.13 30.13 4.78
C GLU A 83 12.97 30.26 3.79
N TYR A 84 13.16 29.84 2.53
CA TYR A 84 12.09 29.84 1.53
C TYR A 84 10.94 28.92 1.93
N LEU A 85 11.21 27.69 2.36
CA LEU A 85 10.20 26.75 2.83
C LEU A 85 9.43 27.28 4.05
N SER A 86 10.11 27.92 5.00
CA SER A 86 9.45 28.56 6.15
C SER A 86 8.49 29.68 5.72
N ARG A 87 8.86 30.46 4.68
CA ARG A 87 8.00 31.52 4.13
C ARG A 87 6.82 30.94 3.36
N GLU A 88 7.01 29.87 2.58
CA GLU A 88 5.92 29.16 1.90
C GLU A 88 4.93 28.55 2.90
N ASN A 89 5.41 27.92 3.97
CA ASN A 89 4.55 27.40 5.03
C ASN A 89 3.74 28.53 5.70
N SER A 90 4.39 29.65 6.03
CA SER A 90 3.71 30.81 6.63
C SER A 90 2.66 31.42 5.68
N TYR A 91 2.96 31.44 4.38
CA TYR A 91 2.02 31.90 3.35
C TYR A 91 0.83 30.94 3.22
N ALA A 92 1.07 29.62 3.18
CA ALA A 92 0.02 28.62 3.12
C ALA A 92 -0.90 28.66 4.35
N GLU A 93 -0.34 28.79 5.55
CA GLU A 93 -1.11 28.98 6.80
C GLU A 93 -1.99 30.24 6.73
N SER A 94 -1.41 31.36 6.28
CA SER A 94 -2.11 32.63 6.13
C SER A 94 -3.22 32.56 5.07
N PHE A 95 -2.96 31.87 3.95
CA PHE A 95 -3.91 31.66 2.87
C PHE A 95 -5.11 30.82 3.33
N MET A 96 -4.87 29.83 4.20
CA MET A 96 -5.88 28.92 4.71
C MET A 96 -6.57 29.40 6.00
N ALA A 97 -6.21 30.57 6.52
CA ALA A 97 -6.63 31.03 7.84
C ALA A 97 -8.16 31.16 7.99
N ASP A 98 -8.87 31.57 6.93
CA ASP A 98 -10.33 31.66 6.92
C ASP A 98 -11.02 30.29 7.01
N THR A 99 -10.32 29.21 6.68
CA THR A 99 -10.82 27.83 6.75
C THR A 99 -10.63 27.16 8.10
N HIS A 100 -9.96 27.77 9.10
CA HIS A 100 -9.68 27.12 10.39
C HIS A 100 -10.92 26.58 11.11
N HIS A 101 -12.07 27.26 11.00
CA HIS A 101 -13.30 26.73 11.60
C HIS A 101 -13.76 25.44 10.91
N LEU A 102 -13.68 25.41 9.58
CA LEU A 102 -14.00 24.23 8.78
C LEU A 102 -13.02 23.08 9.07
N GLN A 103 -11.71 23.36 9.14
CA GLN A 103 -10.69 22.38 9.49
C GLN A 103 -10.97 21.74 10.85
N ARG A 104 -11.23 22.54 11.90
CA ARG A 104 -11.61 22.01 13.22
C ARG A 104 -12.87 21.16 13.18
N LYS A 105 -13.88 21.58 12.41
CA LYS A 105 -15.12 20.82 12.25
C LYS A 105 -14.86 19.46 11.58
N LEU A 106 -14.10 19.45 10.49
CA LEU A 106 -13.73 18.22 9.78
C LEU A 106 -12.89 17.30 10.67
N PHE A 107 -11.90 17.84 11.39
CA PHE A 107 -11.10 17.09 12.34
C PHE A 107 -11.98 16.42 13.41
N CYS A 108 -12.86 17.19 14.06
CA CYS A 108 -13.77 16.63 15.07
C CYS A 108 -14.67 15.53 14.48
N GLU A 109 -15.21 15.72 13.26
CA GLU A 109 -16.02 14.71 12.57
C GLU A 109 -15.21 13.42 12.35
N MET A 110 -14.01 13.52 11.78
CA MET A 110 -13.13 12.37 11.49
C MET A 110 -12.74 11.64 12.79
N THR A 111 -12.28 12.37 13.81
CA THR A 111 -11.93 11.77 15.10
C THR A 111 -13.13 11.12 15.79
N SER A 112 -14.34 11.65 15.61
CA SER A 112 -15.55 11.08 16.22
C SER A 112 -16.01 9.78 15.58
N ARG A 113 -15.49 9.44 14.39
CA ARG A 113 -15.79 8.18 13.69
C ARG A 113 -14.81 7.07 14.04
N MET A 114 -13.62 7.41 14.53
CA MET A 114 -12.59 6.45 14.93
C MET A 114 -13.05 5.58 16.11
N PRO A 115 -12.63 4.32 16.18
CA PRO A 115 -12.87 3.46 17.34
C PRO A 115 -12.09 3.98 18.57
N THR A 116 -12.56 3.68 19.79
CA THR A 116 -11.82 4.00 21.04
C THR A 116 -10.59 3.14 21.23
N THR A 117 -10.55 1.98 20.60
CA THR A 117 -9.50 0.98 20.75
C THR A 117 -9.16 0.44 19.37
N ILE A 118 -7.88 0.49 19.01
CA ILE A 118 -7.36 -0.06 17.76
C ILE A 118 -6.47 -1.24 18.12
N SER A 119 -6.83 -2.43 17.63
CA SER A 119 -6.04 -3.64 17.82
C SER A 119 -6.18 -4.55 16.62
N THR A 120 -5.11 -5.27 16.30
CA THR A 120 -5.16 -6.37 15.33
C THR A 120 -5.74 -7.62 15.99
N PRO A 121 -6.50 -8.46 15.27
CA PRO A 121 -6.83 -9.77 15.77
C PRO A 121 -5.58 -10.59 16.09
N PRO A 122 -5.59 -11.38 17.17
CA PRO A 122 -4.48 -12.28 17.45
C PRO A 122 -4.21 -13.23 16.30
N GLU A 123 -2.94 -13.40 15.99
CA GLU A 123 -2.46 -14.36 15.01
C GLU A 123 -1.67 -15.45 15.73
N ARG A 124 -2.04 -16.69 15.44
CA ARG A 124 -1.31 -17.85 15.93
C ARG A 124 -0.04 -18.02 15.11
N TRP A 125 1.09 -18.15 15.80
CA TRP A 125 2.33 -18.61 15.21
C TRP A 125 3.09 -19.48 16.19
N GLY A 126 3.19 -20.77 15.86
CA GLY A 126 3.77 -21.77 16.76
C GLY A 126 2.94 -21.91 18.05
N PRO A 127 3.55 -21.75 19.23
CA PRO A 127 2.84 -21.80 20.52
C PRO A 127 2.29 -20.43 20.99
N TRP A 128 2.47 -19.36 20.21
CA TRP A 128 2.14 -18.00 20.62
C TRP A 128 0.99 -17.40 19.80
N LEU A 129 0.29 -16.45 20.41
CA LEU A 129 -0.63 -15.52 19.77
C LEU A 129 -0.01 -14.13 19.77
N TYR A 130 0.27 -13.58 18.59
CA TYR A 130 0.83 -12.24 18.39
C TYR A 130 -0.26 -11.24 18.00
N TYR A 131 -0.15 -10.01 18.49
CA TYR A 131 -1.05 -8.91 18.11
C TYR A 131 -0.41 -7.56 18.41
N GLN A 132 -0.99 -6.53 17.81
CA GLN A 132 -0.66 -5.15 18.07
C GLN A 132 -1.89 -4.40 18.56
N TYR A 133 -1.68 -3.39 19.40
CA TYR A 133 -2.74 -2.45 19.77
C TYR A 133 -2.17 -1.07 20.03
N ILE A 134 -2.99 -0.04 19.86
CA ILE A 134 -2.65 1.35 20.20
C ILE A 134 -3.31 1.66 21.56
N PRO A 135 -2.54 1.92 22.63
CA PRO A 135 -3.10 2.30 23.92
C PRO A 135 -3.91 3.60 23.85
N GLU A 136 -4.90 3.76 24.73
CA GLU A 136 -5.71 4.98 24.76
C GLU A 136 -4.85 6.23 25.03
N GLY A 137 -5.02 7.26 24.20
CA GLY A 137 -4.26 8.51 24.29
C GLY A 137 -2.80 8.42 23.82
N LYS A 138 -2.40 7.29 23.21
CA LYS A 138 -1.10 7.10 22.58
C LYS A 138 -1.24 7.12 21.05
N GLU A 139 -0.13 7.39 20.36
CA GLU A 139 -0.10 7.55 18.90
C GLU A 139 0.47 6.33 18.18
N TYR A 140 1.26 5.51 18.87
CA TYR A 140 1.97 4.39 18.26
C TYR A 140 1.54 3.02 18.81
N PRO A 141 1.68 1.94 18.03
CA PRO A 141 1.32 0.60 18.46
C PRO A 141 2.30 0.01 19.48
N VAL A 142 1.80 -0.98 20.20
CA VAL A 142 2.57 -1.89 21.06
C VAL A 142 2.43 -3.29 20.49
N LEU A 143 3.56 -3.97 20.24
CA LEU A 143 3.60 -5.37 19.80
C LEU A 143 3.64 -6.28 21.02
N CYS A 144 2.67 -7.18 21.13
CA CYS A 144 2.53 -8.11 22.24
C CYS A 144 2.42 -9.55 21.77
N ARG A 145 2.68 -10.49 22.69
CA ARG A 145 2.31 -11.90 22.54
C ARG A 145 1.76 -12.48 23.83
N LYS A 146 1.03 -13.59 23.69
CA LYS A 146 0.61 -14.45 24.81
C LYS A 146 0.66 -15.93 24.39
N LEU A 147 0.80 -16.82 25.36
CA LEU A 147 0.83 -18.26 25.09
C LEU A 147 -0.56 -18.75 24.65
N ASP A 148 -0.63 -19.59 23.62
CA ASP A 148 -1.88 -20.22 23.18
C ASP A 148 -2.26 -21.38 24.13
N THR A 149 -3.06 -21.09 25.15
CA THR A 149 -3.51 -22.08 26.16
C THR A 149 -4.76 -22.87 25.73
N GLU A 150 -5.40 -22.52 24.61
CA GLU A 150 -6.69 -23.07 24.16
C GLU A 150 -6.62 -24.48 23.55
N ARG A 151 -5.42 -25.06 23.34
CA ARG A 151 -5.30 -26.52 23.07
C ARG A 151 -5.80 -27.39 24.23
N SER A 152 -6.03 -26.81 25.41
CA SER A 152 -6.70 -27.44 26.54
C SER A 152 -8.20 -27.13 26.47
N GLY A 153 -9.01 -28.07 25.95
CA GLY A 153 -10.43 -27.84 25.62
C GLY A 153 -11.30 -27.15 26.69
N TRP A 154 -12.48 -26.68 26.28
CA TRP A 154 -13.36 -25.70 26.99
C TRP A 154 -13.51 -25.88 28.52
N VAL A 155 -13.38 -27.11 29.06
CA VAL A 155 -13.50 -27.42 30.49
C VAL A 155 -12.30 -26.87 31.27
N ASN A 156 -11.11 -26.87 30.67
CA ASN A 156 -9.91 -26.27 31.25
C ASN A 156 -9.93 -24.75 31.09
N THR A 157 -10.45 -24.20 29.99
CA THR A 157 -10.66 -22.75 29.83
C THR A 157 -11.54 -22.20 30.97
N PHE A 158 -12.66 -22.87 31.29
CA PHE A 158 -13.57 -22.44 32.37
C PHE A 158 -12.96 -22.61 33.78
N LEU A 159 -12.15 -23.65 34.01
CA LEU A 159 -11.43 -23.86 35.27
C LEU A 159 -10.22 -22.92 35.44
N HIS A 160 -9.60 -22.48 34.34
CA HIS A 160 -8.51 -21.50 34.32
C HIS A 160 -9.01 -20.09 34.66
N TYR A 161 -10.14 -19.66 34.09
CA TYR A 161 -10.77 -18.36 34.41
C TYR A 161 -11.10 -18.22 35.91
N ALA A 162 -11.40 -19.33 36.60
CA ALA A 162 -11.76 -19.32 38.02
C ALA A 162 -10.56 -19.54 38.97
N ARG A 163 -9.37 -19.94 38.49
CA ARG A 163 -8.24 -20.36 39.34
C ARG A 163 -6.87 -19.89 38.85
N ARG A 164 -6.68 -18.61 38.51
CA ARG A 164 -5.45 -17.80 38.76
C ARG A 164 -5.50 -16.53 37.92
N GLY A 165 -5.09 -15.42 38.52
CA GLY A 165 -4.97 -14.14 37.83
C GLY A 165 -3.88 -14.15 36.76
N PHE A 166 -4.09 -13.28 35.76
CA PHE A 166 -3.13 -12.84 34.74
C PHE A 166 -2.23 -13.95 34.16
N GLU A 167 -2.68 -14.58 33.07
CA GLU A 167 -1.71 -15.07 32.09
C GLU A 167 -0.92 -13.84 31.60
N SER A 168 0.39 -13.82 31.80
CA SER A 168 1.21 -12.63 31.59
C SER A 168 1.42 -12.37 30.11
N GLU A 169 0.60 -11.50 29.53
CA GLU A 169 0.89 -10.82 28.27
C GLU A 169 2.34 -10.31 28.28
N GLU A 170 3.09 -10.60 27.22
CA GLU A 170 4.47 -10.16 27.04
C GLU A 170 4.51 -9.02 26.02
N CYS A 171 4.90 -7.82 26.48
CA CYS A 171 5.18 -6.68 25.62
C CYS A 171 6.54 -6.85 24.93
N LEU A 172 6.53 -7.06 23.62
CA LEU A 172 7.73 -7.30 22.83
C LEU A 172 8.41 -6.00 22.44
N LEU A 173 7.65 -4.99 22.00
CA LEU A 173 8.18 -3.69 21.61
C LEU A 173 7.10 -2.63 21.80
N ASP A 174 7.48 -1.47 22.35
CA ASP A 174 6.59 -0.34 22.60
C ASP A 174 7.18 0.89 21.90
N TRP A 175 6.52 1.31 20.83
CA TRP A 175 6.97 2.42 19.99
C TRP A 175 6.84 3.73 20.76
N ASN A 176 5.86 3.84 21.65
CA ASN A 176 5.63 5.06 22.42
C ASN A 176 6.79 5.36 23.35
N GLN A 177 7.41 4.34 23.95
CA GLN A 177 8.61 4.51 24.78
C GLN A 177 9.79 5.06 23.96
N ILE A 178 9.93 4.61 22.71
CA ILE A 178 10.98 5.07 21.80
C ILE A 178 10.68 6.50 21.34
N ALA A 179 9.43 6.78 20.95
CA ALA A 179 8.97 8.11 20.55
C ALA A 179 9.11 9.13 21.69
N GLU A 180 8.85 8.75 22.95
CA GLU A 180 9.08 9.62 24.11
C GLU A 180 10.56 10.00 24.27
N GLN A 181 11.48 9.12 23.86
CA GLN A 181 12.92 9.36 23.93
C GLN A 181 13.42 10.23 22.78
N TYR A 182 12.95 10.01 21.55
CA TYR A 182 13.51 10.64 20.34
C TYR A 182 12.59 11.67 19.65
N GLY A 183 11.32 11.76 20.07
CA GLY A 183 10.29 12.63 19.49
C GLY A 183 9.61 12.06 18.23
N TYR A 184 10.26 11.12 17.54
CA TYR A 184 9.74 10.42 16.37
C TYR A 184 10.22 8.98 16.38
N VAL A 185 9.40 8.09 15.84
CA VAL A 185 9.79 6.70 15.60
C VAL A 185 9.04 6.13 14.43
N HIS A 186 9.76 5.40 13.58
CA HIS A 186 9.21 4.52 12.58
C HIS A 186 9.93 3.17 12.66
N VAL A 187 9.18 2.10 12.92
CA VAL A 187 9.73 0.74 12.88
C VAL A 187 9.35 0.13 11.55
N GLY A 188 10.36 -0.25 10.77
CA GLY A 188 10.17 -0.77 9.42
C GLY A 188 9.77 -2.23 9.43
N THR A 189 10.75 -3.14 9.55
CA THR A 189 10.51 -4.58 9.56
C THR A 189 10.69 -5.16 10.95
N CYS A 190 9.90 -6.19 11.28
CA CYS A 190 9.99 -6.99 12.48
C CYS A 190 10.04 -8.48 12.10
N ARG A 191 10.98 -9.23 12.68
CA ARG A 191 11.13 -10.67 12.49
C ARG A 191 11.43 -11.36 13.81
N ILE A 192 10.55 -12.26 14.22
CA ILE A 192 10.79 -13.15 15.36
C ILE A 192 11.62 -14.35 14.88
N SER A 193 12.57 -14.80 15.69
CA SER A 193 13.35 -16.01 15.41
C SER A 193 12.47 -17.27 15.43
N PRO A 194 12.81 -18.33 14.69
CA PRO A 194 12.03 -19.58 14.65
C PRO A 194 11.78 -20.24 16.01
N ASP A 195 12.67 -20.02 16.98
CA ASP A 195 12.55 -20.50 18.36
C ASP A 195 11.78 -19.54 19.29
N HIS A 196 11.28 -18.43 18.75
CA HIS A 196 10.54 -17.38 19.45
C HIS A 196 11.33 -16.70 20.59
N ASN A 197 12.66 -16.75 20.57
CA ASN A 197 13.49 -16.17 21.63
C ASN A 197 14.05 -14.78 21.30
N PHE A 198 14.10 -14.39 20.02
CA PHE A 198 14.63 -13.09 19.59
C PHE A 198 13.64 -12.35 18.70
N LEU A 199 13.65 -11.02 18.81
CA LEU A 199 12.98 -10.10 17.89
C LEU A 199 14.06 -9.23 17.23
N ALA A 200 14.24 -9.37 15.92
CA ALA A 200 15.01 -8.43 15.11
C ALA A 200 14.05 -7.40 14.50
N TYR A 201 14.39 -6.12 14.61
CA TYR A 201 13.57 -5.04 14.06
C TYR A 201 14.42 -3.88 13.56
N THR A 202 13.91 -3.12 12.59
CA THR A 202 14.58 -1.94 12.04
C THR A 202 13.90 -0.66 12.49
N LEU A 203 14.68 0.37 12.83
CA LEU A 203 14.21 1.60 13.48
C LEU A 203 14.75 2.86 12.78
N ASP A 204 13.87 3.77 12.39
CA ASP A 204 14.20 5.15 11.99
C ASP A 204 13.67 6.11 13.06
N ILE A 205 14.54 6.96 13.58
CA ILE A 205 14.24 7.99 14.59
C ILE A 205 14.39 9.42 14.03
N THR A 206 14.66 9.52 12.73
CA THR A 206 14.98 10.78 12.03
C THR A 206 13.97 11.14 10.94
N GLY A 207 13.26 10.15 10.38
CA GLY A 207 12.34 10.33 9.25
C GLY A 207 13.06 10.43 7.90
N HIS A 208 14.33 9.97 7.83
CA HIS A 208 15.12 9.93 6.60
C HIS A 208 15.00 8.59 5.86
N GLU A 209 14.12 7.69 6.33
CA GLU A 209 13.91 6.34 5.79
C GLU A 209 15.18 5.48 5.81
N ARG A 210 16.10 5.82 6.72
CA ARG A 210 17.34 5.10 6.96
C ARG A 210 17.25 4.40 8.31
N PHE A 211 17.10 3.07 8.26
CA PHE A 211 16.76 2.30 9.44
C PHE A 211 17.98 1.61 10.06
N MET A 212 18.01 1.63 11.39
CA MET A 212 19.01 0.91 12.19
C MET A 212 18.47 -0.44 12.65
N LEU A 213 19.27 -1.49 12.54
CA LEU A 213 18.95 -2.81 13.09
C LEU A 213 19.09 -2.84 14.61
N GLN A 214 18.06 -3.36 15.27
CA GLN A 214 18.02 -3.69 16.69
C GLN A 214 17.61 -5.15 16.88
N ILE A 215 18.18 -5.80 17.89
CA ILE A 215 17.85 -7.19 18.24
C ILE A 215 17.54 -7.25 19.73
N LYS A 216 16.35 -7.75 20.08
CA LYS A 216 15.91 -7.93 21.45
C LYS A 216 15.85 -9.41 21.81
N ASP A 217 16.50 -9.79 22.91
CA ASP A 217 16.31 -11.12 23.50
C ASP A 217 15.02 -11.10 24.33
N LEU A 218 14.02 -11.85 23.88
CA LEU A 218 12.68 -11.87 24.45
C LEU A 218 12.62 -12.58 25.80
N ARG A 219 13.63 -13.39 26.15
CA ARG A 219 13.70 -14.10 27.44
C ARG A 219 14.20 -13.18 28.56
N SER A 220 15.15 -12.30 28.23
CA SER A 220 15.72 -11.33 29.17
C SER A 220 15.05 -9.95 29.11
N GLY A 221 14.31 -9.67 28.03
CA GLY A 221 13.76 -8.36 27.72
C GLY A 221 14.80 -7.32 27.30
N CYS A 222 16.08 -7.70 27.18
CA CYS A 222 17.19 -6.79 26.91
C CYS A 222 17.49 -6.66 25.41
N THR A 223 17.77 -5.45 24.95
CA THR A 223 18.27 -5.19 23.59
C THR A 223 19.78 -5.44 23.51
N ILE A 224 20.20 -6.24 22.53
CA ILE A 224 21.60 -6.58 22.28
C ILE A 224 22.26 -5.39 21.56
N SER A 225 22.83 -4.48 22.35
CA SER A 225 23.25 -3.14 21.90
C SER A 225 24.65 -3.06 21.24
N LYS A 226 25.30 -4.20 20.90
CA LYS A 226 26.63 -4.14 20.28
C LYS A 226 26.53 -3.85 18.77
N LEU A 227 26.82 -2.59 18.44
CA LEU A 227 26.88 -1.95 17.11
C LEU A 227 25.58 -2.03 16.29
N ALA A 228 24.79 -0.96 16.39
CA ALA A 228 23.69 -0.68 15.47
C ALA A 228 24.24 -0.64 14.05
N VAL A 229 23.70 -1.50 13.18
CA VAL A 229 23.99 -1.45 11.75
C VAL A 229 22.96 -0.54 11.13
N ASP A 230 23.43 0.46 10.41
CA ASP A 230 22.60 1.48 9.77
C ASP A 230 22.31 1.13 8.30
N GLY A 231 21.22 1.68 7.77
CA GLY A 231 20.76 1.41 6.40
C GLY A 231 20.25 -0.01 6.17
N VAL A 232 19.71 -0.66 7.21
CA VAL A 232 19.20 -2.03 7.11
C VAL A 232 17.77 -2.06 6.56
N VAL A 233 17.53 -2.87 5.52
CA VAL A 233 16.25 -2.86 4.78
C VAL A 233 15.40 -4.11 5.03
N SER A 234 15.97 -5.31 4.86
CA SER A 234 15.25 -6.59 5.02
C SER A 234 16.00 -7.56 5.94
N LEU A 235 15.25 -8.49 6.56
CA LEU A 235 15.71 -9.39 7.63
C LEU A 235 15.19 -10.82 7.39
N ALA A 236 16.05 -11.82 7.61
CA ALA A 236 15.69 -13.24 7.60
C ALA A 236 16.48 -14.04 8.65
N TRP A 237 15.79 -14.88 9.42
CA TRP A 237 16.42 -15.78 10.39
C TRP A 237 16.72 -17.14 9.76
N ALA A 238 17.87 -17.71 10.09
CA ALA A 238 18.15 -19.12 9.83
C ALA A 238 17.36 -20.01 10.81
N GLN A 239 17.30 -21.30 10.49
CA GLN A 239 16.53 -22.28 11.26
C GLN A 239 17.09 -22.49 12.68
N ASP A 240 18.36 -22.19 12.91
CA ASP A 240 19.03 -22.30 14.22
C ASP A 240 18.58 -21.25 15.26
N GLY A 241 17.80 -20.24 14.84
CA GLY A 241 17.29 -19.17 15.70
C GLY A 241 18.35 -18.19 16.23
N ASN A 242 19.61 -18.31 15.81
CA ASN A 242 20.69 -17.44 16.25
C ASN A 242 21.51 -16.84 15.10
N THR A 243 21.32 -17.29 13.87
CA THR A 243 21.93 -16.69 12.69
C THR A 243 20.93 -15.78 11.98
N LEU A 244 21.23 -14.50 11.89
CA LEU A 244 20.41 -13.47 11.24
C LEU A 244 21.10 -12.98 9.98
N PHE A 245 20.37 -12.96 8.88
CA PHE A 245 20.78 -12.31 7.65
C PHE A 245 20.00 -11.02 7.44
N TYR A 246 20.65 -10.02 6.88
CA TYR A 246 20.04 -8.73 6.60
C TYR A 246 20.70 -8.01 5.44
N THR A 247 19.96 -7.12 4.79
CA THR A 247 20.47 -6.29 3.70
C THR A 247 20.86 -4.91 4.19
N VAL A 248 21.89 -4.31 3.57
CA VAL A 248 22.31 -2.92 3.79
C VAL A 248 22.26 -2.11 2.51
N SER A 249 21.89 -0.83 2.63
CA SER A 249 21.83 0.13 1.54
C SER A 249 23.16 0.83 1.25
N ASP A 250 23.33 1.26 0.00
CA ASP A 250 24.42 2.14 -0.43
C ASP A 250 24.09 3.62 -0.15
N ASP A 251 24.95 4.53 -0.63
CA ASP A 251 24.80 5.97 -0.43
C ASP A 251 23.55 6.54 -1.12
N ASN A 252 23.01 5.85 -2.13
CA ASN A 252 21.77 6.20 -2.84
C ASN A 252 20.53 5.53 -2.22
N GLN A 253 20.67 5.00 -1.00
CA GLN A 253 19.65 4.25 -0.26
C GLN A 253 19.18 2.96 -0.96
N ARG A 254 19.93 2.46 -1.95
CA ARG A 254 19.59 1.22 -2.65
C ARG A 254 20.13 0.02 -1.87
N PRO A 255 19.29 -0.96 -1.46
CA PRO A 255 19.77 -2.16 -0.80
C PRO A 255 20.57 -3.00 -1.80
N TYR A 256 21.82 -3.33 -1.47
CA TYR A 256 22.74 -3.96 -2.43
C TYR A 256 23.59 -5.07 -1.86
N ARG A 257 23.75 -5.16 -0.54
CA ARG A 257 24.65 -6.13 0.11
C ARG A 257 23.92 -6.90 1.19
N VAL A 258 24.15 -8.21 1.24
CA VAL A 258 23.67 -9.09 2.31
C VAL A 258 24.81 -9.37 3.27
N LEU A 259 24.53 -9.17 4.56
CA LEU A 259 25.39 -9.51 5.67
C LEU A 259 24.74 -10.62 6.51
N CYS A 260 25.58 -11.43 7.15
CA CYS A 260 25.19 -12.47 8.08
C CYS A 260 25.83 -12.22 9.45
N ARG A 261 25.03 -12.33 10.51
CA ARG A 261 25.46 -12.17 11.89
C ARG A 261 25.00 -13.37 12.71
N LYS A 262 25.94 -14.03 13.39
CA LYS A 262 25.65 -15.11 14.32
C LYS A 262 25.65 -14.62 15.76
N LEU A 263 24.53 -14.78 16.45
CA LEU A 263 24.36 -14.37 17.85
C LEU A 263 25.06 -15.34 18.81
N GLY A 264 25.67 -14.79 19.87
CA GLY A 264 26.23 -15.57 20.99
C GLY A 264 27.74 -15.79 20.94
N PHE A 265 28.45 -15.33 19.90
CA PHE A 265 29.92 -15.33 19.87
C PHE A 265 30.50 -14.02 20.42
N HIS A 266 31.67 -14.09 21.07
CA HIS A 266 32.32 -12.93 21.69
C HIS A 266 32.78 -11.88 20.66
N ASP A 267 33.03 -12.30 19.42
CA ASP A 267 33.33 -11.46 18.26
C ASP A 267 32.15 -11.54 17.27
N MET A 268 31.23 -10.57 17.38
CA MET A 268 30.06 -10.42 16.52
C MET A 268 30.47 -9.70 15.22
N GLU A 269 31.33 -10.32 14.41
CA GLU A 269 31.67 -9.77 13.09
C GLU A 269 30.63 -10.16 12.04
N ASP A 270 30.26 -9.18 11.22
CA ASP A 270 29.32 -9.38 10.12
C ASP A 270 30.06 -9.98 8.93
N VAL A 271 29.59 -11.14 8.47
CA VAL A 271 30.16 -11.84 7.32
C VAL A 271 29.40 -11.41 6.05
N PRO A 272 30.06 -10.85 5.03
CA PRO A 272 29.40 -10.55 3.76
C PRO A 272 29.06 -11.83 3.01
N VAL A 273 27.81 -11.92 2.53
CA VAL A 273 27.28 -13.11 1.85
C VAL A 273 27.08 -12.86 0.36
N PHE A 274 26.52 -11.69 0.00
CA PHE A 274 26.22 -11.33 -1.38
C PHE A 274 26.38 -9.82 -1.58
N THR A 275 26.76 -9.39 -2.78
CA THR A 275 26.82 -7.97 -3.17
C THR A 275 26.40 -7.82 -4.62
N GLU A 276 25.38 -7.02 -4.87
CA GLU A 276 24.91 -6.65 -6.20
C GLU A 276 25.70 -5.46 -6.73
N SER A 277 26.40 -5.69 -7.84
CA SER A 277 27.24 -4.69 -8.50
C SER A 277 26.48 -3.80 -9.48
N ASP A 278 25.36 -4.27 -10.03
CA ASP A 278 24.52 -3.50 -10.94
C ASP A 278 23.57 -2.59 -10.14
N SER A 279 23.74 -1.28 -10.31
CA SER A 279 22.95 -0.25 -9.63
C SER A 279 21.47 -0.21 -10.05
N SER A 280 21.09 -0.95 -11.09
CA SER A 280 19.69 -1.08 -11.54
C SER A 280 18.91 -2.14 -10.75
N TYR A 281 19.57 -2.84 -9.83
CA TYR A 281 19.00 -3.95 -9.06
C TYR A 281 19.05 -3.66 -7.57
N CYS A 282 17.97 -4.00 -6.88
CA CYS A 282 17.85 -3.97 -5.43
C CYS A 282 17.91 -5.40 -4.89
N VAL A 283 18.56 -5.56 -3.73
CA VAL A 283 18.66 -6.85 -3.06
C VAL A 283 17.74 -6.88 -1.86
N ASP A 284 16.89 -7.91 -1.78
CA ASP A 284 16.13 -8.22 -0.58
C ASP A 284 16.44 -9.64 -0.07
N ILE A 285 16.08 -9.89 1.18
CA ILE A 285 16.24 -11.19 1.81
C ILE A 285 14.96 -11.60 2.54
N THR A 286 14.55 -12.85 2.33
CA THR A 286 13.39 -13.46 2.96
C THR A 286 13.64 -14.96 3.20
N SER A 287 12.66 -15.67 3.74
CA SER A 287 12.68 -17.10 4.00
C SER A 287 11.51 -17.76 3.29
N THR A 288 11.71 -18.99 2.79
CA THR A 288 10.57 -19.82 2.39
C THR A 288 9.65 -20.02 3.58
N LYS A 289 8.35 -20.13 3.34
CA LYS A 289 7.36 -20.13 4.43
C LYS A 289 7.51 -21.30 5.39
N ASP A 290 8.07 -22.42 4.93
CA ASP A 290 8.41 -23.58 5.77
C ASP A 290 9.73 -23.42 6.56
N GLY A 291 10.44 -22.31 6.38
CA GLY A 291 11.66 -21.93 7.09
C GLY A 291 12.91 -22.73 6.69
N LYS A 292 12.88 -23.50 5.59
CA LYS A 292 14.00 -24.36 5.19
C LYS A 292 15.04 -23.66 4.33
N PHE A 293 14.66 -22.64 3.58
CA PHE A 293 15.59 -21.88 2.75
C PHE A 293 15.46 -20.40 3.02
N ILE A 294 16.59 -19.71 2.96
CA ILE A 294 16.65 -18.25 2.88
C ILE A 294 16.84 -17.90 1.40
N THR A 295 16.06 -16.96 0.90
CA THR A 295 16.15 -16.46 -0.48
C THR A 295 16.81 -15.09 -0.48
N VAL A 296 17.87 -14.95 -1.27
CA VAL A 296 18.51 -13.67 -1.59
C VAL A 296 18.04 -13.29 -2.99
N ASN A 297 17.24 -12.22 -3.08
CA ASN A 297 16.58 -11.84 -4.32
C ASN A 297 17.22 -10.55 -4.85
N SER A 298 17.83 -10.60 -6.03
CA SER A 298 18.30 -9.43 -6.75
C SER A 298 17.32 -9.08 -7.87
N ASN A 299 16.60 -7.97 -7.70
CA ASN A 299 15.45 -7.62 -8.51
C ASN A 299 15.58 -6.20 -9.10
N SER A 300 15.32 -6.05 -10.40
CA SER A 300 14.90 -4.78 -11.00
C SER A 300 13.36 -4.74 -11.09
N ARG A 301 12.78 -3.72 -11.74
CA ARG A 301 11.32 -3.68 -11.94
C ARG A 301 10.81 -4.75 -12.89
N THR A 302 11.69 -5.31 -13.73
CA THR A 302 11.32 -6.24 -14.81
C THR A 302 12.10 -7.56 -14.82
N SER A 303 13.12 -7.70 -13.97
CA SER A 303 14.01 -8.87 -13.99
C SER A 303 14.37 -9.34 -12.58
N SER A 304 14.51 -10.65 -12.39
CA SER A 304 14.87 -11.26 -11.11
C SER A 304 16.06 -12.21 -11.23
N GLU A 305 16.85 -12.31 -10.16
CA GLU A 305 17.85 -13.35 -9.94
C GLU A 305 17.83 -13.79 -8.48
N ILE A 306 17.47 -15.05 -8.22
CA ILE A 306 17.31 -15.58 -6.87
C ILE A 306 18.42 -16.57 -6.55
N TYR A 307 18.92 -16.45 -5.33
CA TYR A 307 19.86 -17.36 -4.72
C TYR A 307 19.27 -17.96 -3.45
N LEU A 308 19.65 -19.21 -3.15
CA LEU A 308 19.19 -20.00 -2.03
C LEU A 308 20.32 -20.24 -1.03
N ILE A 309 20.00 -20.17 0.24
CA ILE A 309 20.85 -20.62 1.35
C ILE A 309 20.04 -21.66 2.14
N ASP A 310 20.63 -22.82 2.43
CA ASP A 310 20.03 -23.80 3.33
C ASP A 310 19.97 -23.20 4.75
N ALA A 311 18.76 -23.01 5.29
CA ALA A 311 18.57 -22.40 6.59
C ALA A 311 19.05 -23.31 7.74
N ALA A 312 19.18 -24.62 7.52
CA ALA A 312 19.77 -25.55 8.48
C ALA A 312 21.30 -25.49 8.48
N ASN A 313 21.91 -25.19 7.33
CA ASN A 313 23.35 -25.08 7.14
C ASN A 313 23.72 -23.73 6.51
N PRO A 314 23.48 -22.59 7.21
CA PRO A 314 23.60 -21.25 6.63
C PRO A 314 25.01 -20.87 6.17
N LEU A 315 26.03 -21.65 6.53
CA LEU A 315 27.43 -21.44 6.19
C LEU A 315 27.90 -22.25 4.97
N ASP A 316 27.06 -23.14 4.40
CA ASP A 316 27.42 -23.97 3.24
C ASP A 316 27.48 -23.19 1.92
N GLY A 317 27.07 -21.91 1.96
CA GLY A 317 27.21 -20.97 0.86
C GLY A 317 25.91 -20.75 0.08
N LEU A 318 26.05 -19.98 -1.01
CA LEU A 318 24.95 -19.44 -1.79
C LEU A 318 24.75 -20.25 -3.09
N CYS A 319 23.55 -20.72 -3.34
CA CYS A 319 23.19 -21.50 -4.54
C CYS A 319 22.31 -20.67 -5.48
N ARG A 320 22.81 -20.31 -6.66
CA ARG A 320 22.00 -19.59 -7.67
C ARG A 320 20.99 -20.53 -8.32
N ILE A 321 19.72 -20.11 -8.42
CA ILE A 321 18.65 -20.86 -9.09
C ILE A 321 18.81 -20.81 -10.61
N ARG A 322 18.84 -19.60 -11.16
CA ARG A 322 18.91 -19.37 -12.61
C ARG A 322 19.63 -18.06 -12.86
N GLU A 323 20.45 -18.02 -13.92
CA GLU A 323 21.05 -16.78 -14.38
C GLU A 323 19.98 -15.78 -14.82
N ARG A 324 20.21 -14.51 -14.49
CA ARG A 324 19.34 -13.40 -14.84
C ARG A 324 19.06 -13.33 -16.34
N VAL A 325 17.79 -13.17 -16.70
CA VAL A 325 17.35 -12.90 -18.07
C VAL A 325 16.52 -11.62 -18.07
N HIS A 326 16.87 -10.68 -18.95
CA HIS A 326 16.17 -9.40 -19.03
C HIS A 326 14.68 -9.59 -19.35
N GLY A 327 13.81 -8.97 -18.55
CA GLY A 327 12.36 -9.05 -18.68
C GLY A 327 11.74 -10.30 -18.08
N VAL A 328 12.53 -11.15 -17.41
CA VAL A 328 12.05 -12.36 -16.73
C VAL A 328 12.11 -12.17 -15.22
N GLN A 329 10.95 -12.23 -14.59
CA GLN A 329 10.77 -12.24 -13.14
C GLN A 329 10.43 -13.65 -12.68
N TYR A 330 10.90 -13.99 -11.49
CA TYR A 330 10.51 -15.22 -10.84
C TYR A 330 10.65 -15.12 -9.34
N PHE A 331 9.77 -15.83 -8.63
CA PHE A 331 9.71 -15.93 -7.16
C PHE A 331 9.63 -17.39 -6.78
N VAL A 332 10.20 -17.77 -5.64
CA VAL A 332 10.35 -19.18 -5.24
C VAL A 332 9.83 -19.42 -3.83
N GLU A 333 9.03 -20.47 -3.70
CA GLU A 333 8.60 -21.05 -2.43
C GLU A 333 8.96 -22.54 -2.38
N HIS A 334 9.03 -23.10 -1.17
CA HIS A 334 9.41 -24.49 -0.97
C HIS A 334 8.33 -25.28 -0.23
N HIS A 335 8.06 -26.50 -0.71
CA HIS A 335 7.18 -27.45 -0.05
C HIS A 335 7.60 -28.89 -0.36
N TYR A 336 7.91 -29.66 0.70
CA TYR A 336 8.22 -31.09 0.65
C TYR A 336 9.21 -31.55 -0.45
N GLY A 337 10.34 -30.84 -0.61
CA GLY A 337 11.40 -31.22 -1.56
C GLY A 337 11.14 -30.75 -3.00
N LEU A 338 10.09 -29.96 -3.20
CA LEU A 338 9.81 -29.27 -4.45
C LEU A 338 9.87 -27.75 -4.22
N PHE A 339 10.49 -27.06 -5.16
CA PHE A 339 10.33 -25.63 -5.34
C PHE A 339 9.11 -25.36 -6.22
N TYR A 340 8.29 -24.43 -5.77
CA TYR A 340 7.22 -23.81 -6.52
C TYR A 340 7.74 -22.46 -6.96
N VAL A 341 7.72 -22.21 -8.26
CA VAL A 341 8.34 -21.04 -8.84
C VAL A 341 7.32 -20.32 -9.71
N LEU A 342 6.94 -19.12 -9.28
CA LEU A 342 6.05 -18.22 -10.00
C LEU A 342 6.91 -17.41 -10.97
N THR A 343 6.67 -17.49 -12.29
CA THR A 343 7.52 -16.83 -13.29
C THR A 343 6.74 -16.40 -14.53
N ASN A 344 7.26 -15.39 -15.24
CA ASN A 344 6.81 -14.98 -16.56
C ASN A 344 7.79 -15.40 -17.68
N ALA A 345 8.72 -16.33 -17.40
CA ALA A 345 9.71 -16.79 -18.37
C ALA A 345 9.06 -17.45 -19.60
N PRO A 346 9.57 -17.24 -20.83
CA PRO A 346 8.98 -17.87 -22.02
C PRO A 346 8.93 -19.41 -21.91
N LEU A 347 7.77 -20.01 -22.17
CA LEU A 347 7.54 -21.46 -22.06
C LEU A 347 8.21 -22.28 -23.18
N THR A 348 8.41 -21.70 -24.37
CA THR A 348 9.03 -22.35 -25.54
C THR A 348 9.96 -21.39 -26.26
N GLU A 349 11.06 -21.91 -26.85
CA GLU A 349 11.98 -21.13 -27.71
C GLU A 349 11.28 -20.55 -28.96
N ASN A 350 10.18 -21.18 -29.39
CA ASN A 350 9.27 -20.63 -30.39
C ASN A 350 8.11 -19.92 -29.70
N LYS A 351 8.05 -18.60 -29.89
CA LYS A 351 7.02 -17.65 -29.47
C LYS A 351 5.61 -18.23 -29.57
N ASP A 352 4.81 -18.04 -28.51
CA ASP A 352 3.37 -17.69 -28.57
C ASP A 352 2.76 -17.43 -27.16
N PHE A 353 3.44 -17.76 -26.05
CA PHE A 353 3.04 -17.37 -24.69
C PHE A 353 4.01 -16.35 -24.05
N SER A 354 4.19 -15.19 -24.69
CA SER A 354 5.00 -14.08 -24.13
C SER A 354 4.15 -12.83 -23.86
N ASP A 355 2.98 -13.00 -23.25
CA ASP A 355 2.14 -11.86 -22.83
C ASP A 355 2.62 -11.25 -21.50
N GLY A 356 3.66 -11.82 -20.89
CA GLY A 356 4.25 -11.36 -19.63
C GLY A 356 3.42 -11.70 -18.39
N ASN A 357 2.44 -12.60 -18.52
CA ASN A 357 1.66 -13.12 -17.41
C ASN A 357 2.46 -14.19 -16.64
N TYR A 358 2.25 -14.23 -15.33
CA TYR A 358 2.86 -15.24 -14.48
C TYR A 358 2.15 -16.59 -14.63
N TYR A 359 2.93 -17.66 -14.64
CA TYR A 359 2.50 -19.04 -14.43
C TYR A 359 3.34 -19.65 -13.30
N LEU A 360 2.84 -20.74 -12.75
CA LEU A 360 3.55 -21.48 -11.72
C LEU A 360 4.22 -22.69 -12.33
N ALA A 361 5.44 -22.99 -11.92
CA ALA A 361 6.09 -24.22 -12.33
C ALA A 361 6.89 -24.82 -11.17
N THR A 362 7.09 -26.14 -11.23
CA THR A 362 7.69 -26.89 -10.13
C THR A 362 9.05 -27.45 -10.52
N SER A 363 9.94 -27.57 -9.54
CA SER A 363 11.24 -28.23 -9.72
C SER A 363 11.66 -28.96 -8.45
N ARG A 364 12.37 -30.07 -8.57
CA ARG A 364 13.00 -30.70 -7.40
C ARG A 364 14.14 -29.84 -6.90
N VAL A 365 14.37 -29.86 -5.59
CA VAL A 365 15.49 -29.13 -4.97
C VAL A 365 16.84 -29.47 -5.62
N GLU A 366 17.04 -30.75 -5.94
CA GLU A 366 18.26 -31.28 -6.59
C GLU A 366 18.40 -30.88 -8.07
N ASP A 367 17.30 -30.55 -8.76
CA ASP A 367 17.29 -30.22 -10.19
C ASP A 367 17.19 -28.71 -10.46
N ILE A 368 17.09 -27.88 -9.41
CA ILE A 368 16.72 -26.46 -9.53
C ILE A 368 17.65 -25.67 -10.47
N GLN A 369 18.95 -25.98 -10.46
CA GLN A 369 19.96 -25.32 -11.29
C GLN A 369 19.88 -25.71 -12.78
N LEU A 370 19.23 -26.82 -13.11
CA LEU A 370 19.11 -27.29 -14.49
C LEU A 370 18.06 -26.50 -15.27
N ALA A 371 17.30 -25.60 -14.61
CA ALA A 371 16.15 -24.88 -15.17
C ALA A 371 15.16 -25.81 -15.91
N ASN A 372 15.14 -27.10 -15.52
CA ASN A 372 14.28 -28.13 -16.07
C ASN A 372 13.02 -28.19 -15.24
N TRP A 373 12.13 -27.24 -15.49
CA TRP A 373 10.80 -27.19 -14.88
C TRP A 373 10.07 -28.51 -15.11
N GLN A 374 9.67 -29.17 -14.03
CA GLN A 374 9.06 -30.49 -14.07
C GLN A 374 7.60 -30.37 -14.49
N ASN A 375 6.79 -29.52 -13.86
CA ASN A 375 5.40 -29.29 -14.24
C ASN A 375 5.15 -27.79 -14.43
N VAL A 376 4.23 -27.46 -15.33
CA VAL A 376 3.81 -26.07 -15.62
C VAL A 376 2.31 -25.94 -15.38
N ILE A 377 1.94 -25.04 -14.47
CA ILE A 377 0.57 -24.70 -14.13
C ILE A 377 0.27 -23.31 -14.69
N VAL A 378 -0.54 -23.26 -15.74
CA VAL A 378 -0.87 -22.02 -16.46
C VAL A 378 -2.23 -21.49 -16.02
N PRO A 379 -2.42 -20.16 -15.96
CA PRO A 379 -3.76 -19.61 -15.77
C PRO A 379 -4.63 -19.81 -17.02
N GLY A 380 -5.94 -19.98 -16.86
CA GLY A 380 -6.89 -19.94 -17.97
C GLY A 380 -7.07 -18.53 -18.56
N GLU A 381 -7.81 -18.42 -19.67
CA GLU A 381 -7.94 -17.18 -20.48
C GLU A 381 -8.40 -15.93 -19.71
N ASP A 382 -9.15 -16.10 -18.62
CA ASP A 382 -9.74 -15.02 -17.80
C ASP A 382 -9.00 -14.79 -16.46
N ILE A 383 -7.85 -15.43 -16.25
CA ILE A 383 -7.10 -15.42 -14.99
C ILE A 383 -5.69 -14.89 -15.23
N SER A 384 -5.21 -14.04 -14.34
CA SER A 384 -3.78 -13.76 -14.20
C SER A 384 -3.33 -14.01 -12.77
N ILE A 385 -2.20 -14.71 -12.61
CA ILE A 385 -1.58 -14.89 -11.29
C ILE A 385 -0.78 -13.64 -10.97
N GLN A 386 -0.92 -13.14 -9.74
CA GLN A 386 -0.20 -11.97 -9.24
C GLN A 386 0.84 -12.37 -8.19
N ASP A 387 0.50 -13.30 -7.31
CA ASP A 387 1.37 -13.73 -6.22
C ASP A 387 1.01 -15.14 -5.73
N MET A 388 1.86 -15.75 -4.92
CA MET A 388 1.63 -17.05 -4.28
C MET A 388 1.96 -17.02 -2.79
N ASP A 389 1.24 -17.83 -2.03
CA ASP A 389 1.52 -18.13 -0.64
C ASP A 389 1.36 -19.64 -0.39
N ILE A 390 2.17 -20.22 0.50
CA ILE A 390 2.23 -21.69 0.65
C ILE A 390 2.06 -22.14 2.10
N PHE A 391 1.22 -23.14 2.29
CA PHE A 391 0.96 -23.78 3.58
C PHE A 391 1.26 -25.26 3.49
N HIS A 392 1.28 -25.91 4.65
CA HIS A 392 1.51 -27.35 4.75
C HIS A 392 0.57 -28.17 3.85
N GLY A 393 -0.71 -27.79 3.79
CA GLY A 393 -1.74 -28.52 3.06
C GLY A 393 -2.30 -27.82 1.82
N HIS A 394 -1.96 -26.55 1.57
CA HIS A 394 -2.57 -25.75 0.50
C HIS A 394 -1.58 -24.76 -0.10
N LEU A 395 -1.68 -24.55 -1.41
CA LEU A 395 -1.11 -23.43 -2.13
C LEU A 395 -2.21 -22.40 -2.31
N VAL A 396 -1.93 -21.14 -1.97
CA VAL A 396 -2.85 -20.02 -2.18
C VAL A 396 -2.27 -19.14 -3.29
N LEU A 397 -3.08 -18.77 -4.26
CA LEU A 397 -2.68 -17.86 -5.34
C LEU A 397 -3.50 -16.58 -5.27
N SER A 398 -2.82 -15.44 -5.26
CA SER A 398 -3.43 -14.14 -5.50
C SER A 398 -3.64 -14.01 -7.01
N ILE A 399 -4.88 -13.81 -7.45
CA ILE A 399 -5.22 -13.78 -8.87
C ILE A 399 -6.09 -12.58 -9.21
N ASN A 400 -6.02 -12.15 -10.48
CA ASN A 400 -7.06 -11.33 -11.08
C ASN A 400 -7.94 -12.22 -11.93
N LYS A 401 -9.25 -12.28 -11.62
CA LYS A 401 -10.23 -13.06 -12.37
C LYS A 401 -11.25 -12.10 -12.99
N LYS A 402 -11.26 -11.98 -14.33
CA LYS A 402 -12.15 -11.07 -15.07
C LYS A 402 -12.08 -9.60 -14.63
N GLY A 403 -10.90 -9.12 -14.27
CA GLY A 403 -10.69 -7.73 -13.84
C GLY A 403 -10.99 -7.46 -12.36
N SER A 404 -11.22 -8.50 -11.56
CA SER A 404 -11.45 -8.43 -10.11
C SER A 404 -10.36 -9.20 -9.34
N PRO A 405 -9.66 -8.56 -8.39
CA PRO A 405 -8.68 -9.25 -7.56
C PRO A 405 -9.37 -10.23 -6.59
N THR A 406 -8.86 -11.45 -6.49
CA THR A 406 -9.33 -12.48 -5.55
C THR A 406 -8.21 -13.48 -5.24
N PHE A 407 -8.50 -14.50 -4.44
CA PHE A 407 -7.58 -15.60 -4.14
C PHE A 407 -8.20 -16.92 -4.56
N CYS A 408 -7.36 -17.90 -4.86
CA CYS A 408 -7.79 -19.30 -4.90
C CYS A 408 -6.85 -20.18 -4.09
N SER A 409 -7.38 -21.25 -3.50
CA SER A 409 -6.62 -22.27 -2.78
C SER A 409 -6.64 -23.59 -3.53
N ILE A 410 -5.47 -24.22 -3.64
CA ILE A 410 -5.25 -25.51 -4.28
C ILE A 410 -4.69 -26.47 -3.22
N LYS A 411 -5.24 -27.67 -3.14
CA LYS A 411 -4.78 -28.68 -2.17
C LYS A 411 -3.38 -29.19 -2.53
N LEU A 412 -2.50 -29.27 -1.53
CA LEU A 412 -1.17 -29.86 -1.64
C LEU A 412 -1.12 -31.28 -1.05
N PRO A 413 -0.24 -32.16 -1.56
CA PRO A 413 0.61 -31.95 -2.75
C PRO A 413 -0.20 -31.97 -4.05
N ILE A 414 0.26 -31.22 -5.06
CA ILE A 414 -0.34 -31.24 -6.41
C ILE A 414 0.03 -32.56 -7.09
N ASN A 415 -0.95 -33.43 -7.32
CA ASN A 415 -0.78 -34.72 -7.98
C ASN A 415 -0.95 -34.55 -9.50
N VAL A 416 0.06 -34.01 -10.17
CA VAL A 416 0.10 -33.87 -11.63
C VAL A 416 1.18 -34.80 -12.20
N GLY A 417 0.95 -35.38 -13.38
CA GLY A 417 1.93 -36.23 -14.05
C GLY A 417 3.22 -35.48 -14.34
N TYR A 418 4.36 -36.18 -14.34
CA TYR A 418 5.66 -35.56 -14.62
C TYR A 418 5.69 -34.96 -16.04
N LYS A 419 6.05 -33.67 -16.18
CA LYS A 419 6.10 -32.95 -17.46
C LYS A 419 4.75 -32.71 -18.12
N GLU A 420 3.72 -32.48 -17.30
CA GLU A 420 2.43 -32.00 -17.80
C GLU A 420 2.30 -30.48 -17.67
N GLN A 421 1.65 -29.90 -18.68
CA GLN A 421 1.10 -28.55 -18.61
C GLN A 421 -0.38 -28.68 -18.23
N VAL A 422 -0.78 -28.03 -17.14
CA VAL A 422 -2.13 -28.12 -16.60
C VAL A 422 -2.66 -26.71 -16.33
N GLU A 423 -3.90 -26.44 -16.72
CA GLU A 423 -4.59 -25.21 -16.34
C GLU A 423 -4.97 -25.23 -14.86
N ILE A 424 -4.88 -24.08 -14.18
CA ILE A 424 -5.23 -23.94 -12.76
C ILE A 424 -6.62 -24.53 -12.46
N GLU A 425 -7.58 -24.31 -13.36
CA GLU A 425 -8.96 -24.79 -13.27
C GLU A 425 -9.05 -26.32 -13.17
N ASN A 426 -8.12 -27.05 -13.78
CA ASN A 426 -8.07 -28.51 -13.76
C ASN A 426 -7.52 -29.06 -12.43
N LEU A 427 -7.00 -28.20 -11.55
CA LEU A 427 -6.54 -28.56 -10.21
C LEU A 427 -7.66 -28.49 -9.16
N ASN A 428 -8.91 -28.27 -9.58
CA ASN A 428 -10.07 -28.03 -8.71
C ASN A 428 -9.81 -26.93 -7.67
N PRO A 429 -9.39 -25.73 -8.10
CA PRO A 429 -9.11 -24.63 -7.19
C PRO A 429 -10.40 -24.17 -6.53
N TRP A 430 -10.33 -23.88 -5.25
CA TRP A 430 -11.42 -23.20 -4.56
C TRP A 430 -11.19 -21.68 -4.63
N TYR A 431 -12.16 -20.93 -5.13
CA TYR A 431 -12.06 -19.48 -5.27
C TYR A 431 -12.67 -18.79 -4.05
N PHE A 432 -11.94 -17.82 -3.48
CA PHE A 432 -12.46 -17.02 -2.38
C PHE A 432 -13.69 -16.22 -2.83
N PRO A 433 -14.83 -16.39 -2.14
CA PRO A 433 -16.08 -15.87 -2.61
C PRO A 433 -16.17 -14.41 -2.16
N LEU A 434 -16.32 -13.51 -3.14
CA LEU A 434 -16.34 -12.06 -2.91
C LEU A 434 -17.76 -11.51 -2.77
N PRO A 435 -17.95 -10.44 -1.98
CA PRO A 435 -19.19 -9.69 -1.99
C PRO A 435 -19.53 -9.15 -3.40
N ALA A 436 -20.82 -8.88 -3.65
CA ALA A 436 -21.30 -8.41 -4.95
C ALA A 436 -20.81 -6.98 -5.31
N ASN A 437 -20.51 -6.16 -4.31
CA ASN A 437 -19.94 -4.83 -4.53
C ASN A 437 -18.46 -4.95 -4.93
N PRO A 438 -17.93 -4.04 -5.77
CA PRO A 438 -16.49 -3.99 -6.04
C PRO A 438 -15.70 -3.88 -4.74
N CYS A 439 -14.91 -4.91 -4.44
CA CYS A 439 -14.09 -5.00 -3.24
C CYS A 439 -12.63 -5.26 -3.64
N SER A 440 -11.71 -4.77 -2.81
CA SER A 440 -10.33 -5.24 -2.77
C SER A 440 -10.23 -6.36 -1.75
N VAL A 441 -9.40 -7.36 -2.04
CA VAL A 441 -9.00 -8.38 -1.07
C VAL A 441 -7.49 -8.48 -1.10
N ILE A 442 -6.90 -8.44 0.09
CA ILE A 442 -5.45 -8.56 0.30
C ILE A 442 -5.17 -9.64 1.36
N PRO A 443 -3.99 -10.28 1.31
CA PRO A 443 -3.58 -11.17 2.40
C PRO A 443 -3.53 -10.40 3.73
N GLY A 444 -4.07 -11.00 4.79
CA GLY A 444 -3.76 -10.59 6.16
C GLY A 444 -2.48 -11.25 6.66
N SER A 445 -2.29 -11.27 7.98
CA SER A 445 -1.15 -11.97 8.58
C SER A 445 -1.33 -13.49 8.52
N ASN A 446 -0.35 -14.16 7.93
CA ASN A 446 -0.39 -15.58 7.57
C ASN A 446 0.96 -16.28 7.82
N HIS A 447 1.57 -16.09 8.99
CA HIS A 447 2.93 -16.57 9.29
C HIS A 447 3.03 -18.07 9.58
N ASP A 448 1.97 -18.71 10.10
CA ASP A 448 2.01 -20.13 10.47
C ASP A 448 1.82 -21.06 9.27
N PHE A 449 2.93 -21.60 8.76
CA PHE A 449 2.93 -22.61 7.68
C PHE A 449 2.05 -23.82 7.97
N MET A 450 1.87 -24.19 9.24
CA MET A 450 1.07 -25.36 9.62
C MET A 450 -0.44 -25.07 9.69
N SER A 451 -0.85 -23.81 9.51
CA SER A 451 -2.25 -23.41 9.51
C SER A 451 -3.00 -23.97 8.30
N SER A 452 -4.26 -24.34 8.50
CA SER A 452 -5.24 -24.56 7.43
C SER A 452 -6.14 -23.34 7.22
N VAL A 453 -5.96 -22.29 8.03
CA VAL A 453 -6.72 -21.05 7.98
C VAL A 453 -5.88 -19.98 7.29
N TYR A 454 -6.47 -19.37 6.26
CA TYR A 454 -5.92 -18.23 5.54
C TYR A 454 -6.69 -16.96 5.94
N ARG A 455 -5.97 -15.97 6.48
CA ARG A 455 -6.55 -14.68 6.86
C ARG A 455 -6.49 -13.72 5.69
N VAL A 456 -7.61 -13.07 5.40
CA VAL A 456 -7.71 -12.02 4.37
C VAL A 456 -8.35 -10.77 4.94
N VAL A 457 -7.99 -9.62 4.36
CA VAL A 457 -8.68 -8.35 4.60
C VAL A 457 -9.51 -8.02 3.36
N VAL A 458 -10.82 -7.90 3.54
CA VAL A 458 -11.77 -7.51 2.50
C VAL A 458 -12.19 -6.07 2.75
N SER A 459 -12.04 -5.21 1.75
CA SER A 459 -12.33 -3.78 1.86
C SER A 459 -13.07 -3.25 0.64
N SER A 460 -13.91 -2.24 0.81
CA SER A 460 -14.57 -1.53 -0.29
C SER A 460 -14.81 -0.08 0.08
N LEU A 461 -14.97 0.79 -0.91
CA LEU A 461 -15.37 2.18 -0.74
C LEU A 461 -16.69 2.37 0.05
N VAL A 462 -17.52 1.32 0.16
CA VAL A 462 -18.77 1.33 0.92
C VAL A 462 -18.79 0.35 2.10
N MET A 463 -17.73 -0.43 2.31
CA MET A 463 -17.68 -1.46 3.33
C MET A 463 -16.39 -1.33 4.14
N PRO A 464 -16.48 -1.03 5.45
CA PRO A 464 -15.32 -1.02 6.34
C PRO A 464 -14.55 -2.33 6.29
N ASP A 465 -13.25 -2.21 6.47
CA ASP A 465 -12.31 -3.32 6.44
C ASP A 465 -12.80 -4.47 7.32
N MET A 466 -12.83 -5.64 6.71
CA MET A 466 -13.32 -6.87 7.31
C MET A 466 -12.22 -7.91 7.25
N ILE A 467 -11.77 -8.36 8.42
CA ILE A 467 -10.78 -9.42 8.57
C ILE A 467 -11.54 -10.74 8.64
N VAL A 468 -11.23 -11.63 7.70
CA VAL A 468 -11.89 -12.92 7.53
C VAL A 468 -10.86 -14.04 7.64
N ASP A 469 -11.14 -15.03 8.48
CA ASP A 469 -10.40 -16.28 8.57
C ASP A 469 -11.10 -17.32 7.71
N TYR A 470 -10.40 -17.85 6.71
CA TYR A 470 -10.88 -18.87 5.79
C TYR A 470 -10.19 -20.21 6.01
N ASP A 471 -10.92 -21.21 6.51
CA ASP A 471 -10.49 -22.60 6.61
C ASP A 471 -10.49 -23.24 5.21
N MET A 472 -9.29 -23.32 4.62
CA MET A 472 -9.04 -23.89 3.29
C MET A 472 -9.36 -25.38 3.19
N SER A 473 -9.41 -26.11 4.31
CA SER A 473 -9.72 -27.54 4.30
C SER A 473 -11.22 -27.82 4.35
N ARG A 474 -11.96 -27.00 5.09
CA ARG A 474 -13.42 -27.15 5.25
C ARG A 474 -14.21 -26.27 4.30
N HIS A 475 -13.53 -25.35 3.63
CA HIS A 475 -14.13 -24.28 2.84
C HIS A 475 -15.11 -23.42 3.66
N LEU A 476 -14.78 -23.18 4.93
CA LEU A 476 -15.57 -22.37 5.86
C LEU A 476 -14.85 -21.05 6.14
N TYR A 477 -15.57 -19.94 6.20
CA TYR A 477 -15.02 -18.66 6.62
C TYR A 477 -15.64 -18.19 7.94
N SER A 478 -14.96 -17.28 8.63
CA SER A 478 -15.49 -16.57 9.80
C SER A 478 -14.98 -15.15 9.83
N ILE A 479 -15.86 -14.20 10.14
CA ILE A 479 -15.48 -12.79 10.33
C ILE A 479 -14.83 -12.67 11.70
N VAL A 480 -13.55 -12.32 11.71
CA VAL A 480 -12.75 -12.15 12.92
C VAL A 480 -12.98 -10.78 13.53
N GLN A 481 -12.96 -9.76 12.66
CA GLN A 481 -13.10 -8.37 13.05
C GLN A 481 -13.63 -7.58 11.86
N GLN A 482 -14.44 -6.56 12.14
CA GLN A 482 -14.78 -5.52 11.17
C GLN A 482 -14.54 -4.16 11.82
N ASP A 483 -13.95 -3.24 11.06
CA ASP A 483 -13.68 -1.89 11.52
C ASP A 483 -14.96 -1.18 12.00
N GLU A 484 -14.88 -0.63 13.21
CA GLU A 484 -15.98 0.10 13.81
C GLU A 484 -15.99 1.56 13.35
N VAL A 485 -17.05 1.96 12.66
CA VAL A 485 -17.32 3.37 12.33
C VAL A 485 -18.39 3.92 13.27
N ARG A 486 -18.04 4.95 14.02
CA ARG A 486 -18.92 5.60 15.01
C ARG A 486 -19.66 6.80 14.46
N ASN A 487 -20.68 7.25 15.19
CA ASN A 487 -21.43 8.48 14.91
C ASN A 487 -22.00 8.58 13.49
N VAL A 488 -22.48 7.47 12.94
CA VAL A 488 -23.16 7.43 11.64
C VAL A 488 -24.63 7.85 11.79
N SER A 489 -25.05 8.84 11.01
CA SER A 489 -26.46 9.25 10.97
C SER A 489 -27.30 8.30 10.11
N GLY A 490 -27.92 7.30 10.73
CA GLY A 490 -28.89 6.39 10.09
C GLY A 490 -28.90 4.99 10.71
N ASN A 491 -30.06 4.31 10.71
CA ASN A 491 -30.11 2.88 11.02
C ASN A 491 -29.48 2.10 9.86
N LEU A 492 -28.24 1.64 10.04
CA LEU A 492 -27.53 0.82 9.06
C LEU A 492 -28.18 -0.58 8.98
N PRO A 493 -28.62 -1.05 7.80
CA PRO A 493 -28.99 -2.44 7.63
C PRO A 493 -27.74 -3.31 7.73
N ALA A 494 -27.82 -4.39 8.50
CA ALA A 494 -26.76 -5.37 8.62
C ALA A 494 -27.03 -6.50 7.60
N TYR A 495 -26.10 -6.73 6.67
CA TYR A 495 -26.27 -7.68 5.55
C TYR A 495 -25.80 -9.08 5.95
N ASN A 496 -26.48 -10.13 5.46
CA ASN A 496 -26.11 -11.53 5.66
C ASN A 496 -25.25 -12.03 4.48
N LEU A 497 -24.20 -12.80 4.76
CA LEU A 497 -23.33 -13.41 3.73
C LEU A 497 -24.07 -14.37 2.79
N ASP A 498 -25.10 -15.07 3.31
CA ASP A 498 -25.91 -16.04 2.55
C ASP A 498 -26.61 -15.45 1.32
N THR A 499 -26.79 -14.12 1.29
CA THR A 499 -27.58 -13.44 0.23
C THR A 499 -26.71 -12.92 -0.92
N VAL A 500 -25.38 -12.99 -0.79
CA VAL A 500 -24.44 -12.33 -1.70
C VAL A 500 -23.80 -13.29 -2.70
N PHE A 501 -23.79 -14.59 -2.39
CA PHE A 501 -23.32 -15.62 -3.30
C PHE A 501 -24.47 -16.13 -4.18
N SER A 502 -24.31 -15.99 -5.51
CA SER A 502 -25.36 -16.31 -6.48
C SER A 502 -25.80 -17.77 -6.38
N GLN A 503 -27.08 -18.01 -6.66
CA GLN A 503 -27.82 -19.30 -6.66
C GLN A 503 -27.28 -20.41 -7.60
N LYS A 504 -26.01 -20.38 -8.01
CA LYS A 504 -25.41 -21.40 -8.89
C LYS A 504 -24.50 -22.41 -8.19
N ASP A 505 -24.16 -22.20 -6.92
CA ASP A 505 -23.32 -23.11 -6.14
C ASP A 505 -24.12 -23.79 -5.01
N GLU A 506 -25.33 -24.27 -5.32
CA GLU A 506 -26.27 -24.86 -4.36
C GLU A 506 -25.79 -26.16 -3.68
N GLU A 507 -24.70 -26.80 -4.13
CA GLU A 507 -24.25 -28.07 -3.56
C GLU A 507 -23.29 -27.96 -2.36
N ASN A 508 -22.79 -26.77 -2.00
CA ASN A 508 -21.83 -26.62 -0.89
C ASN A 508 -22.29 -25.73 0.29
N ILE A 509 -23.54 -25.24 0.28
CA ILE A 509 -24.05 -24.34 1.31
C ILE A 509 -24.84 -25.14 2.36
N GLN A 510 -24.14 -25.88 3.21
CA GLN A 510 -24.71 -26.33 4.49
C GLN A 510 -23.75 -26.04 5.65
N ASN A 511 -24.26 -25.24 6.58
CA ASN A 511 -23.67 -24.76 7.84
C ASN A 511 -22.86 -23.46 7.76
N PHE A 512 -23.57 -22.33 7.80
CA PHE A 512 -23.02 -21.06 8.26
C PHE A 512 -24.00 -20.39 9.23
N GLU A 513 -23.50 -19.92 10.36
CA GLU A 513 -24.22 -18.92 11.14
C GLU A 513 -24.28 -17.63 10.30
N SER A 514 -25.45 -17.01 10.21
CA SER A 514 -25.66 -15.76 9.47
C SER A 514 -24.86 -14.62 10.13
N GLN A 515 -23.57 -14.53 9.85
CA GLN A 515 -22.74 -13.45 10.34
C GLN A 515 -23.06 -12.20 9.53
N ARG A 516 -23.53 -11.17 10.25
CA ARG A 516 -23.92 -9.90 9.66
C ARG A 516 -22.79 -8.89 9.73
N TRP A 517 -22.48 -8.20 8.64
CA TRP A 517 -21.53 -7.09 8.63
C TRP A 517 -22.21 -5.76 8.28
N LYS A 518 -21.51 -4.67 8.61
CA LYS A 518 -21.92 -3.30 8.29
C LYS A 518 -21.49 -2.97 6.87
N ASP A 519 -22.44 -2.51 6.06
CA ASP A 519 -22.20 -2.00 4.71
C ASP A 519 -22.98 -0.69 4.53
N PHE A 520 -22.34 0.28 3.90
CA PHE A 520 -22.87 1.62 3.67
C PHE A 520 -23.46 1.78 2.28
N SER A 521 -23.63 0.71 1.50
CA SER A 521 -24.25 0.75 0.17
C SER A 521 -25.66 1.35 0.16
N SER A 522 -26.39 1.31 1.29
CA SER A 522 -27.70 1.95 1.46
C SER A 522 -27.63 3.49 1.60
N ILE A 523 -26.47 4.04 1.95
CA ILE A 523 -26.23 5.47 2.16
C ILE A 523 -25.41 6.06 1.02
N TYR A 524 -24.39 5.33 0.57
CA TYR A 524 -23.47 5.72 -0.49
C TYR A 524 -23.63 4.76 -1.67
N HIS A 525 -23.80 5.34 -2.86
CA HIS A 525 -23.82 4.60 -4.09
C HIS A 525 -22.40 4.52 -4.66
N CYS A 526 -21.94 3.30 -4.92
CA CYS A 526 -20.68 3.03 -5.60
C CYS A 526 -20.97 2.30 -6.91
N GLU A 527 -20.46 2.81 -8.02
CA GLU A 527 -20.60 2.17 -9.33
C GLU A 527 -19.31 2.24 -10.14
N ARG A 528 -19.14 1.30 -11.06
CA ARG A 528 -18.04 1.26 -12.02
C ARG A 528 -18.57 1.59 -13.42
N LYS A 529 -17.89 2.50 -14.12
CA LYS A 529 -18.14 2.87 -15.51
C LYS A 529 -16.92 2.57 -16.36
N GLU A 530 -17.16 2.31 -17.64
CA GLU A 530 -16.12 2.11 -18.63
C GLU A 530 -16.08 3.35 -19.55
N VAL A 531 -15.07 4.19 -19.37
CA VAL A 531 -14.92 5.48 -20.06
C VAL A 531 -14.05 5.31 -21.31
N VAL A 532 -14.52 5.77 -22.46
CA VAL A 532 -13.73 5.67 -23.70
C VAL A 532 -12.64 6.75 -23.72
N SER A 533 -11.39 6.33 -23.76
CA SER A 533 -10.22 7.21 -23.94
C SER A 533 -10.07 7.64 -25.40
N ARG A 534 -9.14 8.57 -25.65
CA ARG A 534 -8.92 9.19 -26.97
C ARG A 534 -8.65 8.19 -28.09
N ASP A 535 -8.02 7.07 -27.77
CA ASP A 535 -7.66 5.99 -28.69
C ASP A 535 -8.69 4.85 -28.75
N GLY A 536 -9.84 5.00 -28.10
CA GLY A 536 -10.93 4.02 -28.09
C GLY A 536 -10.84 2.96 -26.98
N VAL A 537 -9.75 2.94 -26.20
CA VAL A 537 -9.61 2.03 -25.04
C VAL A 537 -10.61 2.41 -23.95
N ARG A 538 -11.24 1.43 -23.32
CA ARG A 538 -12.16 1.62 -22.19
C ARG A 538 -11.38 1.65 -20.89
N ILE A 539 -11.51 2.75 -20.14
CA ILE A 539 -10.84 3.02 -18.88
C ILE A 539 -11.84 2.82 -17.74
N PRO A 540 -11.56 1.94 -16.78
CA PRO A 540 -12.40 1.80 -15.60
C PRO A 540 -12.39 3.07 -14.75
N LEU A 541 -13.59 3.51 -14.37
CA LEU A 541 -13.83 4.65 -13.49
C LEU A 541 -14.79 4.21 -12.39
N THR A 542 -14.31 4.17 -11.15
CA THR A 542 -15.17 3.94 -9.97
C THR A 542 -15.66 5.27 -9.44
N ILE A 543 -16.98 5.39 -9.24
CA ILE A 543 -17.64 6.62 -8.80
C ILE A 543 -18.39 6.32 -7.50
N LEU A 544 -18.17 7.17 -6.49
CA LEU A 544 -18.78 7.09 -5.17
C LEU A 544 -19.50 8.41 -4.85
N CYS A 545 -20.78 8.33 -4.50
CA CYS A 545 -21.58 9.50 -4.14
C CYS A 545 -22.63 9.17 -3.05
N SER A 546 -23.10 10.19 -2.33
CA SER A 546 -24.20 10.03 -1.37
C SER A 546 -25.55 9.90 -2.08
N GLN A 547 -26.33 8.86 -1.75
CA GLN A 547 -27.69 8.70 -2.28
C GLN A 547 -28.63 9.84 -1.86
N LYS A 548 -28.32 10.52 -0.75
CA LYS A 548 -29.14 11.59 -0.17
C LYS A 548 -28.70 12.98 -0.61
N SER A 549 -27.40 13.24 -0.59
CA SER A 549 -26.85 14.59 -0.74
C SER A 549 -26.34 14.91 -2.15
N TRP A 550 -26.08 13.90 -2.99
CA TRP A 550 -25.62 14.14 -4.36
C TRP A 550 -26.72 14.76 -5.22
N GLN A 551 -26.36 15.77 -6.01
CA GLN A 551 -27.24 16.46 -6.94
C GLN A 551 -26.62 16.50 -8.32
N LYS A 552 -27.27 15.80 -9.26
CA LYS A 552 -26.83 15.73 -10.66
C LYS A 552 -26.61 17.14 -11.24
N GLY A 553 -25.43 17.37 -11.78
CA GLY A 553 -24.99 18.61 -12.42
C GLY A 553 -24.62 19.75 -11.47
N LEU A 554 -24.82 19.60 -10.16
CA LEU A 554 -24.58 20.65 -9.16
C LEU A 554 -23.49 20.30 -8.14
N SER A 555 -23.32 19.00 -7.87
CA SER A 555 -22.35 18.50 -6.90
C SER A 555 -20.90 18.84 -7.28
N PRO A 556 -20.04 19.20 -6.31
CA PRO A 556 -18.60 19.20 -6.50
C PRO A 556 -18.09 17.75 -6.56
N GLY A 557 -16.88 17.56 -7.07
CA GLY A 557 -16.26 16.25 -7.03
C GLY A 557 -14.75 16.31 -7.14
N VAL A 558 -14.13 15.18 -6.82
CA VAL A 558 -12.68 15.02 -6.86
C VAL A 558 -12.32 13.70 -7.54
N LEU A 559 -11.38 13.77 -8.48
CA LEU A 559 -10.89 12.64 -9.24
C LEU A 559 -9.48 12.24 -8.74
N HIS A 560 -9.33 10.98 -8.37
CA HIS A 560 -8.08 10.37 -7.93
C HIS A 560 -7.42 9.62 -9.08
N GLY A 561 -6.08 9.71 -9.17
CA GLY A 561 -5.29 8.97 -10.15
C GLY A 561 -3.86 8.68 -9.68
N TYR A 562 -3.31 7.58 -10.18
CA TYR A 562 -1.92 7.18 -9.95
C TYR A 562 -1.21 6.85 -11.28
N GLY A 563 -1.51 5.70 -11.89
CA GLY A 563 -1.12 5.42 -13.28
C GLY A 563 0.36 5.17 -13.51
N ALA A 564 1.08 4.60 -12.53
CA ALA A 564 2.48 4.25 -12.64
C ALA A 564 2.80 2.91 -11.97
N TYR A 565 3.90 2.28 -12.39
CA TYR A 565 4.51 1.08 -11.79
C TYR A 565 3.63 -0.18 -11.78
N GLY A 566 2.49 -0.19 -12.47
CA GLY A 566 1.55 -1.32 -12.41
C GLY A 566 0.74 -1.37 -11.11
N GLU A 567 0.78 -0.30 -10.29
CA GLU A 567 0.08 -0.24 -9.02
C GLU A 567 -1.43 -0.07 -9.22
N THR A 568 -2.21 -0.94 -8.57
CA THR A 568 -3.67 -0.77 -8.55
C THR A 568 -4.04 0.43 -7.69
N LEU A 569 -4.91 1.30 -8.23
CA LEU A 569 -5.34 2.49 -7.51
C LEU A 569 -6.13 2.08 -6.25
N GLU A 570 -5.70 2.58 -5.10
CA GLU A 570 -6.30 2.25 -3.81
C GLU A 570 -7.79 2.65 -3.74
N LYS A 571 -8.63 1.66 -3.45
CA LYS A 571 -10.10 1.76 -3.35
C LYS A 571 -10.62 1.09 -2.07
N SER A 572 -9.79 1.09 -1.03
CA SER A 572 -10.13 0.64 0.32
C SER A 572 -11.13 1.59 0.99
N TRP A 573 -11.76 1.12 2.06
CA TRP A 573 -12.58 1.95 2.92
C TRP A 573 -11.77 3.08 3.55
N CYS A 574 -12.35 4.28 3.61
CA CYS A 574 -11.79 5.39 4.35
C CYS A 574 -12.94 6.19 4.99
N ALA A 575 -13.01 6.20 6.31
CA ALA A 575 -14.07 6.91 7.04
C ALA A 575 -14.02 8.44 6.83
N ASP A 576 -12.87 8.99 6.44
CA ASP A 576 -12.71 10.42 6.18
C ASP A 576 -13.48 10.88 4.94
N HIS A 577 -13.65 9.98 3.96
CA HIS A 577 -14.46 10.23 2.76
C HIS A 577 -15.90 10.60 3.10
N MET A 578 -16.45 10.09 4.21
CA MET A 578 -17.81 10.39 4.66
C MET A 578 -18.01 11.91 4.86
N SER A 579 -17.01 12.65 5.34
CA SER A 579 -17.15 14.11 5.53
C SER A 579 -17.37 14.86 4.21
N LEU A 580 -16.83 14.35 3.10
CA LEU A 580 -17.09 14.89 1.76
C LEU A 580 -18.42 14.39 1.20
N LEU A 581 -18.67 13.08 1.27
CA LEU A 581 -19.87 12.45 0.72
C LEU A 581 -21.16 12.98 1.37
N ASP A 582 -21.17 13.15 2.70
CA ASP A 582 -22.33 13.69 3.44
C ASP A 582 -22.67 15.12 3.01
N ARG A 583 -21.68 15.86 2.50
CA ARG A 583 -21.81 17.21 1.93
C ARG A 583 -22.10 17.21 0.42
N GLY A 584 -22.39 16.05 -0.17
CA GLY A 584 -22.79 15.91 -1.57
C GLY A 584 -21.64 15.92 -2.57
N TRP A 585 -20.39 15.73 -2.12
CA TRP A 585 -19.25 15.55 -3.03
C TRP A 585 -19.32 14.19 -3.73
N VAL A 586 -18.80 14.15 -4.95
CA VAL A 586 -18.51 12.92 -5.68
C VAL A 586 -17.03 12.59 -5.53
N LEU A 587 -16.70 11.37 -5.12
CA LEU A 587 -15.33 10.84 -5.17
C LEU A 587 -15.24 9.90 -6.36
N ALA A 588 -14.19 10.03 -7.18
CA ALA A 588 -14.00 9.18 -8.34
C ALA A 588 -12.55 8.71 -8.45
N PHE A 589 -12.35 7.50 -8.97
CA PHE A 589 -11.06 6.81 -9.04
C PHE A 589 -10.86 6.29 -10.46
N ALA A 590 -9.86 6.82 -11.17
CA ALA A 590 -9.57 6.44 -12.56
C ALA A 590 -8.42 5.43 -12.62
N ASP A 591 -8.71 4.21 -13.06
CA ASP A 591 -7.74 3.14 -13.28
C ASP A 591 -7.02 3.32 -14.62
N VAL A 592 -6.31 4.45 -14.76
CA VAL A 592 -5.61 4.82 -15.98
C VAL A 592 -4.48 3.85 -16.32
N ARG A 593 -4.16 3.69 -17.61
CA ARG A 593 -3.03 2.86 -18.05
C ARG A 593 -1.72 3.31 -17.39
N GLY A 594 -0.78 2.39 -17.22
CA GLY A 594 0.42 2.58 -16.39
C GLY A 594 0.22 2.16 -14.94
N GLY A 595 -1.03 2.12 -14.45
CA GLY A 595 -1.38 1.48 -13.18
C GLY A 595 -1.64 -0.03 -13.33
N GLY A 596 -2.21 -0.62 -12.29
CA GLY A 596 -2.58 -2.03 -12.23
C GLY A 596 -3.86 -2.32 -13.00
N GLY A 597 -3.80 -3.31 -13.90
CA GLY A 597 -4.92 -3.78 -14.70
C GLY A 597 -5.13 -5.29 -14.58
N GLY A 598 -5.86 -5.87 -15.53
CA GLY A 598 -6.06 -7.33 -15.58
C GLY A 598 -4.77 -8.12 -15.83
N ASP A 599 -3.80 -7.50 -16.51
CA ASP A 599 -2.52 -8.08 -16.88
C ASP A 599 -1.42 -7.01 -17.04
N SER A 600 -0.19 -7.47 -17.32
CA SER A 600 0.98 -6.60 -17.47
C SER A 600 0.89 -5.62 -18.67
N SER A 601 0.01 -5.88 -19.64
CA SER A 601 -0.15 -5.01 -20.81
C SER A 601 -0.76 -3.66 -20.45
N TRP A 602 -1.58 -3.59 -19.39
CA TRP A 602 -2.18 -2.34 -18.90
C TRP A 602 -1.13 -1.36 -18.38
N HIS A 603 -0.17 -1.87 -17.61
CA HIS A 603 0.99 -1.12 -17.13
C HIS A 603 1.87 -0.67 -18.30
N LYS A 604 2.33 -1.60 -19.14
CA LYS A 604 3.19 -1.30 -20.30
C LYS A 604 2.57 -0.26 -21.26
N SER A 605 1.24 -0.28 -21.41
CA SER A 605 0.50 0.68 -22.25
C SER A 605 0.44 2.11 -21.69
N GLY A 606 0.98 2.34 -20.49
CA GLY A 606 1.14 3.65 -19.86
C GLY A 606 2.52 3.86 -19.23
N SER A 607 3.56 3.19 -19.72
CA SER A 607 4.96 3.38 -19.28
C SER A 607 5.87 3.82 -20.43
N GLY A 608 7.02 4.40 -20.12
CA GLY A 608 8.04 4.84 -21.07
C GLY A 608 7.49 5.73 -22.19
N LEU A 609 7.62 5.28 -23.45
CA LEU A 609 7.11 6.00 -24.63
C LEU A 609 5.57 6.12 -24.67
N HIS A 610 4.86 5.30 -23.89
CA HIS A 610 3.41 5.28 -23.81
C HIS A 610 2.85 6.06 -22.61
N LYS A 611 3.69 6.64 -21.73
CA LYS A 611 3.26 7.34 -20.50
C LYS A 611 2.19 8.43 -20.70
N LYS A 612 2.19 9.08 -21.87
CA LYS A 612 1.15 10.05 -22.27
C LYS A 612 -0.27 9.49 -22.24
N ASN A 613 -0.44 8.17 -22.39
CA ASN A 613 -1.75 7.52 -22.38
C ASN A 613 -2.42 7.68 -21.02
N SER A 614 -1.68 7.55 -19.91
CA SER A 614 -2.17 7.78 -18.55
C SER A 614 -2.79 9.17 -18.39
N VAL A 615 -2.16 10.18 -18.99
CA VAL A 615 -2.62 11.59 -18.98
C VAL A 615 -3.90 11.77 -19.79
N TYR A 616 -3.99 11.13 -20.97
CA TYR A 616 -5.21 11.18 -21.78
C TYR A 616 -6.37 10.45 -21.12
N ASP A 617 -6.11 9.28 -20.53
CA ASP A 617 -7.10 8.48 -19.82
C ASP A 617 -7.68 9.27 -18.64
N PHE A 618 -6.82 9.88 -17.82
CA PHE A 618 -7.25 10.72 -16.69
C PHE A 618 -8.10 11.91 -17.17
N GLY A 619 -7.66 12.58 -18.23
CA GLY A 619 -8.39 13.68 -18.85
C GLY A 619 -9.73 13.29 -19.47
N SER A 620 -9.90 12.03 -19.91
CA SER A 620 -11.17 11.48 -20.42
C SER A 620 -12.12 11.15 -19.27
N CYS A 621 -11.64 10.52 -18.20
CA CYS A 621 -12.44 10.26 -16.99
C CYS A 621 -12.97 11.56 -16.37
N ALA A 622 -12.12 12.59 -16.30
CA ALA A 622 -12.53 13.91 -15.81
C ALA A 622 -13.64 14.56 -16.66
N LYS A 623 -13.55 14.47 -17.99
CA LYS A 623 -14.61 14.96 -18.88
C LYS A 623 -15.90 14.17 -18.71
N TYR A 624 -15.81 12.85 -18.64
CA TYR A 624 -16.96 11.98 -18.42
C TYR A 624 -17.75 12.36 -17.17
N LEU A 625 -17.08 12.64 -16.05
CA LEU A 625 -17.74 13.08 -14.81
C LEU A 625 -18.54 14.38 -14.98
N VAL A 626 -18.04 15.31 -15.79
CA VAL A 626 -18.70 16.59 -16.07
C VAL A 626 -19.84 16.42 -17.08
N ASP A 627 -19.58 15.73 -18.18
CA ASP A 627 -20.49 15.57 -19.30
C ASP A 627 -21.73 14.74 -18.91
N GLU A 628 -21.56 13.69 -18.11
CA GLU A 628 -22.68 12.90 -17.57
C GLU A 628 -23.39 13.57 -16.38
N GLY A 629 -22.87 14.69 -15.91
CA GLY A 629 -23.45 15.47 -14.82
C GLY A 629 -23.24 14.85 -13.44
N TYR A 630 -22.23 14.01 -13.23
CA TYR A 630 -21.84 13.63 -11.87
C TYR A 630 -21.33 14.84 -11.08
N VAL A 631 -20.50 15.66 -11.74
CA VAL A 631 -19.83 16.82 -11.17
C VAL A 631 -20.14 18.08 -11.97
N HIS A 632 -20.35 19.21 -11.30
CA HIS A 632 -20.51 20.50 -11.96
C HIS A 632 -19.20 20.93 -12.65
N ARG A 633 -19.27 21.46 -13.89
CA ARG A 633 -18.10 21.79 -14.73
C ARG A 633 -17.02 22.65 -14.06
N ASP A 634 -17.42 23.57 -13.17
CA ASP A 634 -16.51 24.49 -12.49
C ASP A 634 -16.15 24.04 -11.05
N ARG A 635 -16.43 22.79 -10.68
CA ARG A 635 -16.26 22.25 -9.32
C ARG A 635 -15.60 20.87 -9.28
N LEU A 636 -14.82 20.54 -10.31
CA LEU A 636 -14.03 19.31 -10.34
C LEU A 636 -12.61 19.59 -9.81
N GLY A 637 -12.21 18.86 -8.77
CA GLY A 637 -10.83 18.82 -8.29
C GLY A 637 -10.10 17.54 -8.72
N ALA A 638 -8.78 17.51 -8.54
CA ALA A 638 -7.96 16.32 -8.76
C ALA A 638 -7.03 16.03 -7.58
N ILE A 639 -6.71 14.76 -7.33
CA ILE A 639 -5.72 14.33 -6.34
C ILE A 639 -4.75 13.34 -6.99
N GLY A 640 -3.46 13.61 -6.80
CA GLY A 640 -2.36 12.70 -7.15
C GLY A 640 -1.42 12.49 -5.95
N TYR A 641 -0.74 11.36 -5.95
CA TYR A 641 0.24 10.96 -4.94
C TYR A 641 1.52 10.50 -5.62
N SER A 642 2.69 10.96 -5.20
CA SER A 642 3.98 10.53 -5.75
C SER A 642 4.00 10.63 -7.28
N ALA A 643 4.26 9.52 -7.99
CA ALA A 643 4.21 9.42 -9.45
C ALA A 643 2.82 9.73 -10.06
N GLY A 644 1.73 9.62 -9.28
CA GLY A 644 0.40 10.07 -9.72
C GLY A 644 0.28 11.58 -9.91
N CYS A 645 1.11 12.37 -9.21
CA CYS A 645 1.15 13.82 -9.39
C CYS A 645 1.63 14.22 -10.78
N LEU A 646 2.47 13.41 -11.43
CA LEU A 646 2.86 13.58 -12.82
C LEU A 646 1.64 13.49 -13.74
N VAL A 647 0.80 12.48 -13.57
CA VAL A 647 -0.42 12.29 -14.38
C VAL A 647 -1.38 13.46 -14.17
N VAL A 648 -1.61 13.85 -12.92
CA VAL A 648 -2.51 14.97 -12.57
C VAL A 648 -1.95 16.31 -13.10
N GLY A 649 -0.68 16.60 -12.82
CA GLY A 649 0.00 17.82 -13.25
C GLY A 649 0.04 17.98 -14.77
N ALA A 650 0.41 16.92 -15.49
CA ALA A 650 0.38 16.90 -16.95
C ALA A 650 -1.05 17.10 -17.50
N THR A 651 -2.06 16.50 -16.85
CA THR A 651 -3.46 16.67 -17.28
C THR A 651 -3.93 18.10 -17.08
N ILE A 652 -3.57 18.75 -15.98
CA ILE A 652 -3.89 20.17 -15.73
C ILE A 652 -3.27 21.06 -16.81
N ASN A 653 -2.02 20.81 -17.20
CA ASN A 653 -1.37 21.53 -18.30
C ASN A 653 -2.10 21.33 -19.64
N MET A 654 -2.54 20.09 -19.94
CA MET A 654 -3.22 19.77 -21.19
C MET A 654 -4.67 20.27 -21.23
N TYR A 655 -5.34 20.35 -20.08
CA TYR A 655 -6.75 20.71 -19.93
C TYR A 655 -6.93 21.76 -18.81
N PRO A 656 -6.44 23.00 -19.00
CA PRO A 656 -6.32 24.01 -17.93
C PRO A 656 -7.65 24.58 -17.41
N THR A 657 -8.78 24.19 -17.99
CA THR A 657 -10.12 24.60 -17.57
C THR A 657 -10.96 23.45 -17.01
N LEU A 658 -10.38 22.25 -16.93
CA LEU A 658 -11.13 21.05 -16.51
C LEU A 658 -11.20 20.90 -15.00
N PHE A 659 -10.18 21.42 -14.28
CA PHE A 659 -10.09 21.35 -12.83
C PHE A 659 -10.11 22.75 -12.23
N CYS A 660 -10.82 22.94 -11.12
CA CYS A 660 -10.79 24.18 -10.34
C CYS A 660 -9.72 24.15 -9.23
N ALA A 661 -9.34 22.95 -8.76
CA ALA A 661 -8.33 22.75 -7.73
C ALA A 661 -7.59 21.41 -7.91
N ALA A 662 -6.39 21.30 -7.35
CA ALA A 662 -5.65 20.04 -7.28
C ALA A 662 -4.88 19.91 -5.96
N ILE A 663 -4.79 18.68 -5.44
CA ILE A 663 -3.91 18.32 -4.32
C ILE A 663 -2.83 17.39 -4.87
N LEU A 664 -1.58 17.82 -4.79
CA LEU A 664 -0.43 17.04 -5.24
C LEU A 664 0.40 16.66 -4.01
N LYS A 665 0.36 15.39 -3.61
CA LYS A 665 1.09 14.89 -2.43
C LYS A 665 2.43 14.30 -2.84
N VAL A 666 3.52 14.77 -2.22
CA VAL A 666 4.92 14.37 -2.49
C VAL A 666 5.23 14.26 -4.00
N PRO A 667 5.06 15.34 -4.77
CA PRO A 667 4.85 15.21 -6.21
C PRO A 667 6.16 15.05 -7.01
N PHE A 668 6.21 14.03 -7.88
CA PHE A 668 7.27 13.88 -8.88
C PHE A 668 6.96 14.71 -10.13
N LEU A 669 7.53 15.92 -10.23
CA LEU A 669 7.20 16.91 -11.27
C LEU A 669 8.40 17.44 -12.08
N ASP A 670 9.63 17.30 -11.58
CA ASP A 670 10.84 17.67 -12.33
C ASP A 670 11.48 16.41 -12.93
N ILE A 671 10.75 15.77 -13.83
CA ILE A 671 11.07 14.43 -14.33
C ILE A 671 12.38 14.46 -15.11
N CYS A 672 12.48 15.35 -16.10
CA CYS A 672 13.60 15.28 -17.01
C CYS A 672 14.93 15.61 -16.32
N ASN A 673 14.97 16.61 -15.44
CA ASN A 673 16.20 16.94 -14.72
C ASN A 673 16.57 15.83 -13.73
N THR A 674 15.60 15.31 -12.97
CA THR A 674 15.83 14.22 -12.01
C THR A 674 16.39 12.98 -12.71
N LEU A 675 15.76 12.53 -13.80
CA LEU A 675 16.19 11.34 -14.52
C LEU A 675 17.54 11.52 -15.26
N LEU A 676 17.97 12.76 -15.52
CA LEU A 676 19.29 13.02 -16.09
C LEU A 676 20.42 12.83 -15.06
N ASP A 677 20.14 12.88 -13.75
CA ASP A 677 21.13 12.64 -12.70
C ASP A 677 21.04 11.21 -12.14
N PRO A 678 21.92 10.29 -12.56
CA PRO A 678 21.90 8.90 -12.10
C PRO A 678 22.37 8.73 -10.65
N ASN A 679 22.86 9.79 -10.00
CA ASN A 679 23.32 9.72 -8.61
C ASN A 679 22.19 9.94 -7.60
N LEU A 680 21.01 10.40 -8.05
CA LEU A 680 19.86 10.54 -7.17
C LEU A 680 19.27 9.16 -6.82
N PRO A 681 18.73 8.99 -5.60
CA PRO A 681 17.96 7.79 -5.25
C PRO A 681 16.87 7.52 -6.29
N LEU A 682 16.63 6.23 -6.57
CA LEU A 682 15.61 5.72 -7.48
C LEU A 682 15.78 6.01 -8.99
N THR A 683 16.56 7.04 -9.40
CA THR A 683 16.65 7.46 -10.82
C THR A 683 16.90 6.30 -11.78
N LEU A 684 17.88 5.44 -11.49
CA LEU A 684 18.21 4.33 -12.37
C LEU A 684 17.08 3.29 -12.46
N LEU A 685 16.35 3.07 -11.36
CA LEU A 685 15.20 2.15 -11.33
C LEU A 685 14.03 2.73 -12.13
N ASP A 686 13.86 4.05 -12.08
CA ASP A 686 12.78 4.78 -12.74
C ASP A 686 12.97 4.88 -14.27
N TYR A 687 14.14 4.52 -14.81
CA TYR A 687 14.33 4.37 -16.26
C TYR A 687 13.42 3.31 -16.87
N GLU A 688 13.14 2.22 -16.16
CA GLU A 688 12.22 1.18 -16.63
C GLU A 688 10.76 1.68 -16.68
N GLU A 689 10.38 2.66 -15.85
CA GLU A 689 9.01 3.20 -15.79
C GLU A 689 8.79 4.41 -16.72
N PHE A 690 9.68 5.40 -16.70
CA PHE A 690 9.48 6.67 -17.42
C PHE A 690 10.36 6.79 -18.67
N GLY A 691 11.41 5.97 -18.77
CA GLY A 691 12.42 6.02 -19.81
C GLY A 691 13.72 6.69 -19.35
N ASN A 692 14.83 6.29 -19.96
CA ASN A 692 16.15 6.86 -19.80
C ASN A 692 16.32 8.10 -20.69
N PRO A 693 16.42 9.31 -20.13
CA PRO A 693 16.57 10.55 -20.89
C PRO A 693 17.93 10.68 -21.60
N TRP A 694 18.90 9.81 -21.34
CA TRP A 694 20.13 9.72 -22.14
C TRP A 694 19.89 9.06 -23.51
N ILE A 695 18.71 8.51 -23.77
CA ILE A 695 18.27 8.01 -25.08
C ILE A 695 17.39 9.07 -25.74
N GLN A 696 17.80 9.58 -26.91
CA GLN A 696 17.15 10.74 -27.54
C GLN A 696 15.64 10.57 -27.78
N SER A 697 15.19 9.39 -28.24
CA SER A 697 13.77 9.13 -28.46
C SER A 697 12.94 9.14 -27.18
N GLN A 698 13.53 8.70 -26.06
CA GLN A 698 12.88 8.67 -24.75
C GLN A 698 12.89 10.06 -24.11
N PHE A 699 14.00 10.80 -24.22
CA PHE A 699 14.08 12.21 -23.86
C PHE A 699 13.00 13.05 -24.54
N GLU A 700 12.85 12.92 -25.87
CA GLU A 700 11.80 13.63 -26.61
C GLU A 700 10.39 13.21 -26.20
N SER A 701 10.20 11.97 -25.74
CA SER A 701 8.93 11.51 -25.21
C SER A 701 8.62 12.17 -23.87
N ILE A 702 9.58 12.14 -22.92
CA ILE A 702 9.47 12.73 -21.57
C ILE A 702 9.04 14.20 -21.69
N LEU A 703 9.78 14.99 -22.47
CA LEU A 703 9.49 16.42 -22.66
C LEU A 703 8.07 16.69 -23.18
N ARG A 704 7.50 15.80 -24.02
CA ARG A 704 6.18 16.02 -24.63
C ARG A 704 5.04 15.91 -23.63
N TRP A 705 5.14 15.01 -22.64
CA TRP A 705 4.07 14.82 -21.66
C TRP A 705 4.31 15.58 -20.37
N GLU A 706 5.56 15.85 -19.99
CA GLU A 706 5.92 16.71 -18.87
C GLU A 706 5.49 18.18 -19.11
N PHE A 707 5.89 18.74 -20.25
CA PHE A 707 5.62 20.15 -20.58
C PHE A 707 4.40 20.36 -21.49
N GLY A 708 3.82 19.29 -22.05
CA GLY A 708 2.74 19.41 -23.02
C GLY A 708 3.16 20.21 -24.27
N LYS A 709 2.31 21.16 -24.71
CA LYS A 709 2.63 22.10 -25.80
C LYS A 709 3.42 23.34 -25.34
N LEU A 710 3.81 23.43 -24.07
CA LEU A 710 4.49 24.61 -23.54
C LEU A 710 5.97 24.58 -23.97
N GLN A 711 6.36 25.53 -24.82
CA GLN A 711 7.75 25.65 -25.32
C GLN A 711 8.77 26.07 -24.24
N ASN A 712 8.32 26.43 -23.02
CA ASN A 712 9.16 27.09 -22.02
C ASN A 712 9.41 26.28 -20.74
N GLY A 713 9.05 25.00 -20.65
CA GLY A 713 9.57 24.14 -19.59
C GLY A 713 9.00 24.34 -18.18
N TRP A 714 7.78 24.88 -18.01
CA TRP A 714 7.16 25.07 -16.68
C TRP A 714 5.70 24.62 -16.66
N LEU A 715 5.29 23.94 -15.59
CA LEU A 715 3.88 23.72 -15.25
C LEU A 715 3.23 25.10 -15.00
N LYS A 716 2.17 25.43 -15.74
CA LYS A 716 1.44 26.70 -15.60
C LYS A 716 0.09 26.47 -14.97
N TYR A 717 0.01 26.63 -13.65
CA TYR A 717 -1.22 26.53 -12.88
C TYR A 717 -2.02 27.86 -12.83
N GLU A 718 -2.04 28.65 -13.91
CA GLU A 718 -2.60 30.01 -13.89
C GLU A 718 -4.13 30.06 -13.60
N LYS A 719 -4.84 28.93 -13.71
CA LYS A 719 -6.30 28.82 -13.52
C LYS A 719 -6.75 27.77 -12.49
N VAL A 720 -5.80 27.12 -11.81
CA VAL A 720 -6.09 26.01 -10.88
C VAL A 720 -5.46 26.32 -9.53
N HIS A 721 -6.23 26.23 -8.46
CA HIS A 721 -5.68 26.30 -7.10
C HIS A 721 -4.97 24.99 -6.78
N VAL A 722 -3.64 25.00 -6.69
CA VAL A 722 -2.84 23.81 -6.39
C VAL A 722 -2.31 23.88 -4.97
N LEU A 723 -2.60 22.85 -4.19
CA LEU A 723 -1.97 22.61 -2.90
C LEU A 723 -0.93 21.50 -3.06
N ASN A 724 0.34 21.89 -2.98
CA ASN A 724 1.45 20.93 -2.90
C ASN A 724 1.65 20.55 -1.44
N VAL A 725 1.57 19.26 -1.15
CA VAL A 725 1.77 18.71 0.19
C VAL A 725 3.11 17.99 0.19
N LEU A 726 4.15 18.72 0.58
CA LEU A 726 5.51 18.20 0.82
C LEU A 726 5.58 17.79 2.29
N VAL A 727 4.98 16.65 2.63
CA VAL A 727 5.09 16.10 3.98
C VAL A 727 6.25 15.11 3.96
N GLN A 728 7.28 15.36 4.78
CA GLN A 728 8.10 14.26 5.30
C GLN A 728 7.14 13.35 6.05
N SER A 729 6.99 12.13 5.55
CA SER A 729 6.22 10.98 6.05
C SER A 729 5.65 11.17 7.47
N PHE A 730 4.32 11.10 7.60
CA PHE A 730 3.68 10.85 8.90
C PHE A 730 3.91 9.39 9.31
#